data_AF-A0A0S7XDU6-F1
#
_entry.id   AF-A0A0S7XDU6-F1
#
_cell.length_a   1.000
_cell.length_b   1.000
_cell.length_c   1.000
_cell.angle_alpha   90.00
_cell.angle_beta   90.00
_cell.angle_gamma   90.00
#
_symmetry.space_group_name_H-M   'P 1'
#
loop_
_entity.id
_entity.type
_entity.pdbx_description
1 polymer ?
#
loop_
_entity_poly.entity_id
_entity_poly.type
_entity_poly.pdbx_seq_one_letter_code
_entity_poly.pdbx_strand_id
1 'polypeptide(L)'
;MAKGSRIALFLTLLLLTVAATWADGQPRNEVPTNPLSEQTLSSVKELRLNSGISAFAPSAHAYYKLGIEEREQGNPTRAILAFQTASELDPSFLDPHFSLLRAHLLTDPGKAVAELSVVARILREDFAAQYFFAKNAAVMGWLTLLVSSALFTLFTCARHVERLRHALSERLSVDMPSKAAGVLGAVAVLQPLFWGLGVAGTILCYSGALWRCMSKRERFFGSVFLILSVAAPFVSGWIASRFPPLNRQSSSYVSYLALQRGWNREVERSLLEFLEAEPENATYHFAYGTMTRKAGKLGIARKELATAVELSPDDPIYLNNLGNVYFNLGDLETAEDLYRKATSIRPSLAEPHYNLAQVFTKRLMFERANEELTRANKLDSELIGEFSVNSREQLNRSVIDVGLSAPRFWKNLIREGRDASSPGFLAGTSAYLGIGTRRQSAVISVLFAMCVLGGVFAFRNLYTYRCVNCGKVVCRKCLKRAHRMIFCEICGTSASSLKSDEFADLLLNKQLKVETRKRLPLSLPFKVFVPGFTMIQNGDSVRGFLLLLWSTAVGIYLWGQSYLFDYVPSMRYQQEYSMRYVTVIAPLLLIHVLTLLIYSRKSVSAPVSLRLLKREPGRKQVTDGITGKSGRLQSG
;
A
#
# COMPACT_ATOMS: atom_id res chain seq x y z
N MET A 1 24.31 28.92 -12.51
CA MET A 1 23.40 29.50 -11.50
C MET A 1 21.90 29.19 -11.71
N ALA A 2 21.43 28.76 -12.89
CA ALA A 2 19.99 28.49 -13.15
C ALA A 2 19.41 27.14 -12.65
N LYS A 3 20.18 26.32 -11.91
CA LYS A 3 19.69 25.04 -11.32
C LYS A 3 19.15 25.20 -9.89
N GLY A 4 19.63 26.19 -9.13
CA GLY A 4 19.18 26.46 -7.76
C GLY A 4 17.80 27.13 -7.69
N SER A 5 17.47 28.00 -8.65
CA SER A 5 16.19 28.74 -8.61
C SER A 5 14.95 27.88 -8.88
N ARG A 6 15.11 26.71 -9.52
CA ARG A 6 13.99 25.79 -9.80
C ARG A 6 13.56 24.98 -8.57
N ILE A 7 14.50 24.70 -7.66
CA ILE A 7 14.21 24.02 -6.39
C ILE A 7 13.59 25.02 -5.41
N ALA A 8 14.10 26.26 -5.39
CA ALA A 8 13.48 27.35 -4.64
C ALA A 8 12.04 27.60 -5.11
N LEU A 9 11.80 27.75 -6.42
CA LEU A 9 10.46 27.94 -6.98
C LEU A 9 9.51 26.75 -6.68
N PHE A 10 10.04 25.53 -6.65
CA PHE A 10 9.29 24.32 -6.28
C PHE A 10 8.87 24.33 -4.80
N LEU A 11 9.77 24.74 -3.89
CA LEU A 11 9.47 24.89 -2.47
C LEU A 11 8.51 26.06 -2.21
N THR A 12 8.65 27.18 -2.92
CA THR A 12 7.78 28.35 -2.78
C THR A 12 6.37 28.07 -3.29
N LEU A 13 6.22 27.36 -4.41
CA LEU A 13 4.91 26.94 -4.94
C LEU A 13 4.23 25.90 -4.03
N LEU A 14 5.00 24.95 -3.47
CA LEU A 14 4.49 23.97 -2.49
C LEU A 14 3.95 24.68 -1.24
N LEU A 15 4.70 25.66 -0.71
CA LEU A 15 4.30 26.47 0.46
C LEU A 15 3.07 27.35 0.17
N LEU A 16 2.98 27.95 -1.02
CA LEU A 16 1.81 28.75 -1.43
C LEU A 16 0.55 27.91 -1.64
N THR A 17 0.67 26.66 -2.13
CA THR A 17 -0.48 25.74 -2.23
C THR A 17 -0.96 25.21 -0.89
N VAL A 18 -0.06 25.05 0.09
CA VAL A 18 -0.42 24.70 1.48
C VAL A 18 -1.13 25.88 2.19
N ALA A 19 -0.71 27.12 1.88
CA ALA A 19 -1.34 28.33 2.42
C ALA A 19 -2.71 28.64 1.79
N ALA A 20 -2.94 28.28 0.52
CA ALA A 20 -4.21 28.52 -0.16
C ALA A 20 -5.34 27.55 0.23
N THR A 21 -5.02 26.39 0.80
CA THR A 21 -6.00 25.41 1.33
C THR A 21 -6.49 25.74 2.75
N TRP A 22 -6.12 26.90 3.29
CA TRP A 22 -6.52 27.35 4.63
C TRP A 22 -7.86 28.10 4.64
N ALA A 23 -8.50 28.30 3.49
CA ALA A 23 -9.75 29.03 3.35
C ALA A 23 -10.82 28.17 2.67
N ASP A 24 -11.99 28.13 3.31
CA ASP A 24 -13.30 27.64 2.87
C ASP A 24 -13.68 26.15 3.04
N GLY A 25 -14.70 25.95 3.88
CA GLY A 25 -15.61 24.80 3.86
C GLY A 25 -16.32 24.54 5.19
N GLN A 26 -17.50 25.15 5.42
CA GLN A 26 -18.47 24.64 6.42
C GLN A 26 -19.35 23.56 5.77
N PRO A 27 -19.76 22.50 6.50
CA PRO A 27 -21.08 22.52 7.14
C PRO A 27 -21.20 21.79 8.50
N ARG A 28 -22.26 22.17 9.22
CA ARG A 28 -22.73 21.70 10.53
C ARG A 28 -23.10 20.21 10.56
N ASN A 29 -22.80 19.55 11.68
CA ASN A 29 -23.69 18.58 12.34
C ASN A 29 -23.30 18.44 13.82
N GLU A 30 -24.28 18.66 14.70
CA GLU A 30 -24.16 18.63 16.16
C GLU A 30 -23.84 17.21 16.67
N VAL A 31 -22.74 17.09 17.43
CA VAL A 31 -22.40 15.93 18.26
C VAL A 31 -22.08 16.47 19.65
N PRO A 32 -22.36 15.74 20.75
CA PRO A 32 -22.45 16.34 22.08
C PRO A 32 -21.16 17.04 22.51
N THR A 33 -21.28 18.34 22.79
CA THR A 33 -20.23 19.35 22.94
C THR A 33 -19.78 19.58 24.37
N ASN A 34 -19.80 18.58 25.27
CA ASN A 34 -19.26 18.79 26.61
C ASN A 34 -17.94 18.04 26.80
N PRO A 35 -16.78 18.67 26.51
CA PRO A 35 -15.52 18.21 27.09
C PRO A 35 -15.69 18.14 28.62
N LEU A 36 -15.07 17.13 29.24
CA LEU A 36 -15.07 16.99 30.68
C LEU A 36 -14.61 18.32 31.31
N SER A 37 -15.22 18.74 32.42
CA SER A 37 -14.71 19.88 33.17
C SER A 37 -13.25 19.62 33.53
N GLU A 38 -12.43 20.67 33.64
CA GLU A 38 -10.99 20.53 33.91
C GLU A 38 -10.70 19.67 35.15
N GLN A 39 -11.54 19.82 36.18
CA GLN A 39 -11.52 19.01 37.39
C GLN A 39 -11.91 17.54 37.16
N THR A 40 -12.86 17.27 36.25
CA THR A 40 -13.24 15.89 35.90
C THR A 40 -12.15 15.24 35.05
N LEU A 41 -11.53 15.99 34.14
CA LEU A 41 -10.43 15.50 33.31
C LEU A 41 -9.20 15.15 34.15
N SER A 42 -8.82 15.98 35.13
CA SER A 42 -7.74 15.66 36.06
C SER A 42 -8.05 14.41 36.87
N SER A 43 -9.27 14.29 37.40
CA SER A 43 -9.73 13.10 38.12
C SER A 43 -9.68 11.83 37.26
N VAL A 44 -10.06 11.91 35.98
CA VAL A 44 -9.99 10.78 35.04
C VAL A 44 -8.53 10.40 34.75
N LYS A 45 -7.65 11.36 34.55
CA LYS A 45 -6.21 11.11 34.36
C LYS A 45 -5.60 10.44 35.61
N GLU A 46 -5.99 10.87 36.80
CA GLU A 46 -5.52 10.28 38.05
C GLU A 46 -6.03 8.84 38.21
N LEU A 47 -7.31 8.58 37.94
CA LEU A 47 -7.88 7.23 37.94
C LEU A 47 -7.18 6.30 36.95
N ARG A 48 -6.75 6.81 35.77
CA ARG A 48 -5.97 6.06 34.76
C ARG A 48 -4.71 5.49 35.39
N LEU A 49 -3.94 6.38 36.02
CA LEU A 49 -2.64 6.11 36.60
C LEU A 49 -2.78 5.17 37.81
N ASN A 50 -3.74 5.44 38.69
CA ASN A 50 -3.97 4.66 39.90
C ASN A 50 -4.46 3.23 39.61
N SER A 51 -5.18 3.03 38.51
CA SER A 51 -5.74 1.73 38.14
C SER A 51 -4.84 0.93 37.20
N GLY A 52 -3.69 1.48 36.77
CA GLY A 52 -2.82 0.87 35.76
C GLY A 52 -3.51 0.69 34.40
N ILE A 53 -4.48 1.54 34.09
CA ILE A 53 -5.18 1.53 32.79
C ILE A 53 -4.30 2.30 31.81
N SER A 54 -3.88 1.70 30.69
CA SER A 54 -3.02 2.43 29.75
C SER A 54 -3.81 3.42 28.89
N ALA A 55 -5.07 3.13 28.59
CA ALA A 55 -5.88 3.91 27.65
C ALA A 55 -7.36 4.08 28.07
N PHE A 56 -7.84 5.33 28.01
CA PHE A 56 -9.27 5.69 28.03
C PHE A 56 -9.77 6.02 26.63
N ALA A 57 -9.87 5.00 25.78
CA ALA A 57 -10.13 5.17 24.35
C ALA A 57 -11.36 6.06 24.04
N PRO A 58 -12.57 5.89 24.61
CA PRO A 58 -13.72 6.72 24.25
C PRO A 58 -13.49 8.22 24.45
N SER A 59 -12.90 8.59 25.59
CA SER A 59 -12.60 10.00 25.91
C SER A 59 -11.49 10.54 25.02
N ALA A 60 -10.42 9.77 24.77
CA ALA A 60 -9.36 10.17 23.86
C ALA A 60 -9.89 10.44 22.44
N HIS A 61 -10.81 9.61 21.95
CA HIS A 61 -11.44 9.80 20.63
C HIS A 61 -12.34 11.04 20.60
N ALA A 62 -13.07 11.32 21.69
CA ALA A 62 -13.90 12.52 21.78
C ALA A 62 -13.04 13.81 21.73
N TYR A 63 -11.94 13.86 22.49
CA TYR A 63 -11.00 14.99 22.44
C TYR A 63 -10.28 15.11 21.10
N TYR A 64 -9.91 13.99 20.47
CA TYR A 64 -9.35 14.03 19.12
C TYR A 64 -10.33 14.64 18.12
N LYS A 65 -11.61 14.25 18.20
CA LYS A 65 -12.66 14.82 17.36
C LYS A 65 -12.82 16.33 17.61
N LEU A 66 -12.87 16.75 18.87
CA LEU A 66 -12.91 18.17 19.24
C LEU A 66 -11.72 18.93 18.65
N GLY A 67 -10.53 18.34 18.66
CA GLY A 67 -9.34 18.96 18.07
C GLY A 67 -9.43 19.14 16.55
N ILE A 68 -10.09 18.22 15.85
CA ILE A 68 -10.37 18.37 14.42
C ILE A 68 -11.35 19.51 14.18
N GLU A 69 -12.45 19.57 14.95
CA GLU A 69 -13.47 20.63 14.84
C GLU A 69 -12.89 22.02 15.15
N GLU A 70 -12.10 22.17 16.20
CA GLU A 70 -11.44 23.44 16.55
C GLU A 70 -10.43 23.87 15.49
N ARG A 71 -9.76 22.91 14.84
CA ARG A 71 -8.86 23.22 13.72
C ARG A 71 -9.63 23.73 12.51
N GLU A 72 -10.76 23.13 12.19
CA GLU A 72 -11.66 23.55 11.11
C GLU A 72 -12.27 24.93 11.38
N GLN A 73 -12.52 25.26 12.65
CA GLN A 73 -12.96 26.59 13.08
C GLN A 73 -11.86 27.66 13.08
N GLY A 74 -10.62 27.31 12.71
CA GLY A 74 -9.50 28.25 12.68
C GLY A 74 -8.90 28.57 14.05
N ASN A 75 -9.12 27.71 15.06
CA ASN A 75 -8.58 27.85 16.41
C ASN A 75 -7.41 26.87 16.65
N PRO A 76 -6.22 27.10 16.07
CA PRO A 76 -5.12 26.13 16.12
C PRO A 76 -4.63 25.82 17.54
N THR A 77 -4.68 26.79 18.46
CA THR A 77 -4.25 26.61 19.85
C THR A 77 -5.16 25.63 20.60
N ARG A 78 -6.49 25.75 20.43
CA ARG A 78 -7.46 24.83 21.03
C ARG A 78 -7.38 23.44 20.41
N ALA A 79 -7.16 23.38 19.09
CA ALA A 79 -6.94 22.13 18.40
C ALA A 79 -5.72 21.37 18.95
N ILE A 80 -4.58 22.05 19.12
CA ILE A 80 -3.37 21.46 19.70
C ILE A 80 -3.63 20.97 21.12
N LEU A 81 -4.30 21.77 21.97
CA LEU A 81 -4.64 21.37 23.34
C LEU A 81 -5.53 20.12 23.37
N ALA A 82 -6.52 20.05 22.48
CA ALA A 82 -7.41 18.90 22.37
C ALA A 82 -6.67 17.63 21.88
N PHE A 83 -5.75 17.77 20.92
CA PHE A 83 -4.89 16.64 20.51
C PHE A 83 -3.94 16.20 21.62
N GLN A 84 -3.33 17.11 22.37
CA GLN A 84 -2.51 16.79 23.54
C GLN A 84 -3.33 16.02 24.58
N THR A 85 -4.53 16.52 24.90
CA THR A 85 -5.44 15.86 25.84
C THR A 85 -5.81 14.45 25.36
N ALA A 86 -6.05 14.28 24.05
CA ALA A 86 -6.32 12.96 23.48
C ALA A 86 -5.12 12.01 23.64
N SER A 87 -3.89 12.48 23.37
CA SER A 87 -2.67 11.67 23.54
C SER A 87 -2.36 11.33 25.00
N GLU A 88 -2.73 12.19 25.95
CA GLU A 88 -2.55 11.93 27.39
C GLU A 88 -3.55 10.90 27.92
N LEU A 89 -4.77 10.88 27.38
CA LEU A 89 -5.81 9.92 27.75
C LEU A 89 -5.58 8.54 27.14
N ASP A 90 -4.98 8.48 25.95
CA ASP A 90 -4.58 7.26 25.27
C ASP A 90 -3.24 7.47 24.54
N PRO A 91 -2.09 7.17 25.20
CA PRO A 91 -0.77 7.32 24.59
C PRO A 91 -0.52 6.37 23.42
N SER A 92 -1.32 5.31 23.26
CA SER A 92 -1.22 4.39 22.11
C SER A 92 -2.02 4.89 20.90
N PHE A 93 -2.78 5.98 21.04
CA PHE A 93 -3.61 6.51 19.97
C PHE A 93 -2.78 7.35 18.99
N LEU A 94 -2.50 6.78 17.81
CA LEU A 94 -1.61 7.38 16.82
C LEU A 94 -2.11 8.69 16.19
N ASP A 95 -3.41 8.86 16.02
CA ASP A 95 -3.97 9.98 15.25
C ASP A 95 -3.71 11.37 15.87
N PRO A 96 -3.84 11.55 17.21
CA PRO A 96 -3.38 12.75 17.90
C PRO A 96 -1.90 13.07 17.64
N HIS A 97 -1.00 12.08 17.75
CA HIS A 97 0.44 12.28 17.54
C HIS A 97 0.75 12.73 16.10
N PHE A 98 0.11 12.15 15.09
CA PHE A 98 0.27 12.62 13.71
C PHE A 98 -0.27 14.04 13.51
N SER A 99 -1.33 14.43 14.23
CA SER A 99 -1.90 15.77 14.15
C SER A 99 -1.01 16.80 14.84
N LEU A 100 -0.44 16.47 16.00
CA LEU A 100 0.55 17.28 16.71
C LEU A 100 1.85 17.41 15.91
N LEU A 101 2.36 16.32 15.35
CA LEU A 101 3.52 16.30 14.46
C LEU A 101 3.35 17.31 13.31
N ARG A 102 2.18 17.31 12.66
CA ARG A 102 1.88 18.25 11.56
C ARG A 102 1.80 19.70 12.04
N ALA A 103 1.21 19.95 13.21
CA ALA A 103 1.13 21.28 13.80
C ALA A 103 2.52 21.82 14.18
N HIS A 104 3.41 20.95 14.66
CA HIS A 104 4.76 21.31 15.10
C HIS A 104 5.79 21.37 13.97
N LEU A 105 5.54 20.71 12.83
CA LEU A 105 6.53 20.56 11.74
C LEU A 105 7.17 21.88 11.28
N LEU A 106 6.39 22.97 11.23
CA LEU A 106 6.86 24.30 10.80
C LEU A 106 7.08 25.28 11.96
N THR A 107 6.54 24.99 13.14
CA THR A 107 6.57 25.90 14.29
C THR A 107 7.69 25.55 15.27
N ASP A 108 7.88 24.25 15.55
CA ASP A 108 8.86 23.73 16.49
C ASP A 108 9.36 22.35 16.01
N PRO A 109 10.48 22.29 15.27
CA PRO A 109 11.01 21.03 14.77
C PRO A 109 11.48 20.10 15.89
N GLY A 110 11.82 20.62 17.08
CA GLY A 110 12.20 19.81 18.23
C GLY A 110 11.02 18.98 18.75
N LYS A 111 9.86 19.63 18.93
CA LYS A 111 8.61 18.93 19.29
C LYS A 111 8.15 17.97 18.20
N ALA A 112 8.31 18.33 16.93
CA ALA A 112 8.00 17.42 15.82
C ALA A 112 8.85 16.14 15.87
N VAL A 113 10.15 16.25 16.17
CA VAL A 113 11.02 15.07 16.34
C VAL A 113 10.61 14.23 17.56
N ALA A 114 10.20 14.86 18.66
CA ALA A 114 9.70 14.16 19.83
C ALA A 114 8.39 13.39 19.55
N GLU A 115 7.43 13.98 18.84
CA GLU A 115 6.22 13.27 18.42
C GLU A 115 6.55 12.10 17.48
N LEU A 116 7.54 12.27 16.60
CA LEU A 116 7.98 11.20 15.70
C LEU A 116 8.62 10.03 16.47
N SER A 117 9.39 10.30 17.53
CA SER A 117 9.96 9.23 18.36
C SER A 117 8.88 8.48 19.13
N VAL A 118 7.84 9.16 19.61
CA VAL A 118 6.66 8.53 20.22
C VAL A 118 5.94 7.63 19.23
N VAL A 119 5.63 8.12 18.02
CA VAL A 119 5.01 7.30 16.96
C VAL A 119 5.86 6.07 16.63
N ALA A 120 7.19 6.23 16.53
CA ALA A 120 8.11 5.13 16.27
C ALA A 120 8.14 4.09 17.40
N ARG A 121 8.00 4.53 18.67
CA ARG A 121 7.89 3.65 19.84
C ARG A 121 6.57 2.88 19.82
N ILE A 122 5.44 3.56 19.63
CA ILE A 122 4.11 2.92 19.52
C ILE A 122 4.11 1.85 18.42
N LEU A 123 4.64 2.15 17.23
CA LEU A 123 4.72 1.17 16.14
C LEU A 123 5.65 -0.03 16.46
N ARG A 124 6.58 0.10 17.40
CA ARG A 124 7.51 -0.96 17.80
C ARG A 124 7.00 -1.82 18.95
N GLU A 125 6.16 -1.27 19.81
CA GLU A 125 5.73 -1.93 21.06
C GLU A 125 4.26 -2.32 21.04
N ASP A 126 3.40 -1.55 20.36
CA ASP A 126 1.97 -1.79 20.34
C ASP A 126 1.56 -2.80 19.27
N PHE A 127 0.93 -3.90 19.71
CA PHE A 127 0.51 -4.98 18.83
C PHE A 127 -0.58 -4.54 17.85
N ALA A 128 -1.58 -3.76 18.29
CA ALA A 128 -2.66 -3.34 17.43
C ALA A 128 -2.14 -2.42 16.31
N ALA A 129 -1.27 -1.47 16.66
CA ALA A 129 -0.61 -0.60 15.70
C ALA A 129 0.23 -1.37 14.67
N GLN A 130 1.04 -2.31 15.12
CA GLN A 130 1.80 -3.20 14.24
C GLN A 130 0.88 -3.97 13.29
N TYR A 131 -0.20 -4.54 13.82
CA TYR A 131 -1.14 -5.33 13.05
C TYR A 131 -1.75 -4.52 11.92
N PHE A 132 -2.30 -3.35 12.22
CA PHE A 132 -2.95 -2.50 11.21
C PHE A 132 -1.96 -2.02 10.16
N PHE A 133 -0.77 -1.59 10.57
CA PHE A 133 0.26 -1.12 9.64
C PHE A 133 0.74 -2.26 8.72
N ALA A 134 1.07 -3.42 9.28
CA ALA A 134 1.56 -4.56 8.52
C ALA A 134 0.49 -5.11 7.56
N LYS A 135 -0.76 -5.23 8.00
CA LYS A 135 -1.91 -5.62 7.16
C LYS A 135 -2.07 -4.65 6.00
N ASN A 136 -2.13 -3.35 6.28
CA ASN A 136 -2.37 -2.33 5.27
C ASN A 136 -1.21 -2.22 4.28
N ALA A 137 0.03 -2.30 4.75
CA ALA A 137 1.21 -2.34 3.89
C ALA A 137 1.21 -3.57 2.97
N ALA A 138 0.87 -4.76 3.50
CA ALA A 138 0.79 -5.99 2.71
C ALA A 138 -0.30 -5.90 1.62
N VAL A 139 -1.50 -5.45 1.99
CA VAL A 139 -2.63 -5.30 1.06
C VAL A 139 -2.33 -4.25 0.00
N MET A 140 -1.85 -3.07 0.40
CA MET A 140 -1.52 -1.99 -0.54
C MET A 140 -0.38 -2.39 -1.48
N GLY A 141 0.70 -2.98 -0.97
CA GLY A 141 1.81 -3.43 -1.79
C GLY A 141 1.36 -4.46 -2.84
N TRP A 142 0.55 -5.42 -2.41
CA TRP A 142 -0.02 -6.44 -3.28
C TRP A 142 -0.91 -5.84 -4.39
N LEU A 143 -1.89 -5.00 -4.04
CA LEU A 143 -2.78 -4.36 -5.00
C LEU A 143 -2.02 -3.43 -5.95
N THR A 144 -1.03 -2.69 -5.45
CA THR A 144 -0.19 -1.79 -6.25
C THR A 144 0.55 -2.55 -7.34
N LEU A 145 1.19 -3.66 -6.98
CA LEU A 145 1.92 -4.51 -7.95
C LEU A 145 0.96 -5.13 -8.97
N LEU A 146 -0.19 -5.63 -8.53
CA LEU A 146 -1.16 -6.28 -9.40
C LEU A 146 -1.81 -5.28 -10.39
N VAL A 147 -2.27 -4.12 -9.91
CA VAL A 147 -2.92 -3.10 -10.74
C VAL A 147 -1.93 -2.41 -11.68
N SER A 148 -0.73 -2.06 -11.21
CA SER A 148 0.29 -1.44 -12.08
C SER A 148 0.73 -2.36 -13.21
N SER A 149 0.94 -3.66 -12.93
CA SER A 149 1.31 -4.65 -13.94
C SER A 149 0.15 -4.93 -14.91
N ALA A 150 -1.09 -4.95 -14.44
CA ALA A 150 -2.28 -5.05 -15.29
C ALA A 150 -2.39 -3.86 -16.24
N LEU A 151 -2.34 -2.63 -15.72
CA LEU A 151 -2.43 -1.39 -16.51
C LEU A 151 -1.28 -1.26 -17.50
N PHE A 152 -0.05 -1.59 -17.10
CA PHE A 152 1.10 -1.59 -17.99
C PHE A 152 0.89 -2.56 -19.17
N THR A 153 0.43 -3.78 -18.88
CA THR A 153 0.18 -4.80 -19.89
C THR A 153 -0.96 -4.37 -20.81
N LEU A 154 -2.06 -3.84 -20.26
CA LEU A 154 -3.18 -3.28 -21.01
C LEU A 154 -2.73 -2.17 -21.97
N PHE A 155 -1.96 -1.18 -21.50
CA PHE A 155 -1.49 -0.08 -22.34
C PHE A 155 -0.52 -0.55 -23.43
N THR A 156 0.29 -1.56 -23.12
CA THR A 156 1.18 -2.21 -24.11
C THR A 156 0.37 -2.97 -25.16
N CYS A 157 -0.66 -3.70 -24.77
CA CYS A 157 -1.59 -4.39 -25.67
C CYS A 157 -2.32 -3.38 -26.57
N ALA A 158 -2.86 -2.30 -25.99
CA ALA A 158 -3.54 -1.23 -26.74
C ALA A 158 -2.64 -0.61 -27.82
N ARG A 159 -1.34 -0.47 -27.56
CA ARG A 159 -0.37 0.04 -28.55
C ARG A 159 -0.18 -0.89 -29.76
N HIS A 160 -0.30 -2.20 -29.56
CA HIS A 160 -0.03 -3.21 -30.59
C HIS A 160 -1.29 -3.84 -31.17
N VAL A 161 -2.49 -3.56 -30.63
CA VAL A 161 -3.76 -4.20 -31.05
C VAL A 161 -4.07 -4.01 -32.54
N GLU A 162 -3.70 -2.87 -33.12
CA GLU A 162 -3.85 -2.61 -34.56
C GLU A 162 -3.06 -3.62 -35.41
N ARG A 163 -1.93 -4.12 -34.91
CA ARG A 163 -1.11 -5.14 -35.60
C ARG A 163 -1.82 -6.48 -35.62
N LEU A 164 -2.47 -6.85 -34.52
CA LEU A 164 -3.27 -8.07 -34.44
C LEU A 164 -4.48 -8.00 -35.38
N ARG A 165 -5.21 -6.88 -35.35
CA ARG A 165 -6.34 -6.64 -36.27
C ARG A 165 -5.91 -6.78 -37.74
N HIS A 166 -4.78 -6.16 -38.11
CA HIS A 166 -4.26 -6.23 -39.46
C HIS A 166 -3.82 -7.65 -39.86
N ALA A 167 -3.14 -8.38 -38.96
CA ALA A 167 -2.72 -9.76 -39.22
C ALA A 167 -3.91 -10.71 -39.41
N LEU A 168 -4.97 -10.56 -38.60
CA LEU A 168 -6.19 -11.34 -38.74
C LEU A 168 -6.93 -11.01 -40.02
N SER A 169 -7.11 -9.72 -40.35
CA SER A 169 -7.80 -9.32 -41.58
C SER A 169 -7.08 -9.80 -42.84
N GLU A 170 -5.75 -9.75 -42.84
CA GLU A 170 -4.94 -10.22 -43.98
C GLU A 170 -5.06 -11.74 -44.18
N ARG A 171 -5.17 -12.49 -43.08
CA ARG A 171 -5.31 -13.93 -43.14
C ARG A 171 -6.71 -14.34 -43.61
N LEU A 172 -7.74 -13.65 -43.13
CA LEU A 172 -9.12 -13.86 -43.57
C LEU A 172 -9.33 -13.43 -45.03
N SER A 173 -8.61 -12.42 -45.51
CA SER A 173 -8.74 -11.96 -46.91
C SER A 173 -8.23 -12.95 -47.96
N VAL A 174 -7.62 -14.07 -47.55
CA VAL A 174 -7.30 -15.18 -48.45
C VAL A 174 -8.58 -15.86 -48.94
N ASP A 175 -9.56 -16.01 -48.06
CA ASP A 175 -10.78 -16.79 -48.34
C ASP A 175 -12.00 -15.90 -48.63
N MET A 176 -11.91 -14.58 -48.42
CA MET A 176 -13.07 -13.69 -48.50
C MET A 176 -12.74 -12.26 -48.93
N PRO A 177 -13.75 -11.46 -49.34
CA PRO A 177 -13.55 -10.08 -49.76
C PRO A 177 -12.90 -9.20 -48.67
N SER A 178 -12.00 -8.30 -49.07
CA SER A 178 -11.17 -7.49 -48.17
C SER A 178 -11.97 -6.66 -47.14
N LYS A 179 -13.16 -6.18 -47.51
CA LYS A 179 -14.07 -5.46 -46.60
C LYS A 179 -14.64 -6.37 -45.52
N ALA A 180 -15.11 -7.56 -45.89
CA ALA A 180 -15.65 -8.55 -44.96
C ALA A 180 -14.56 -9.09 -44.01
N ALA A 181 -13.38 -9.38 -44.55
CA ALA A 181 -12.20 -9.77 -43.77
C ALA A 181 -11.77 -8.70 -42.76
N GLY A 182 -11.88 -7.42 -43.13
CA GLY A 182 -11.62 -6.29 -42.24
C GLY A 182 -12.59 -6.21 -41.06
N VAL A 183 -13.89 -6.43 -41.30
CA VAL A 183 -14.93 -6.44 -40.25
C VAL A 183 -14.76 -7.65 -39.34
N LEU A 184 -14.62 -8.85 -39.91
CA LEU A 184 -14.44 -10.08 -39.12
C LEU A 184 -13.13 -10.07 -38.33
N GLY A 185 -12.06 -9.51 -38.88
CA GLY A 185 -10.81 -9.29 -38.14
C GLY A 185 -10.98 -8.34 -36.95
N ALA A 186 -11.85 -7.33 -37.04
CA ALA A 186 -12.17 -6.45 -35.92
C ALA A 186 -13.04 -7.16 -34.86
N VAL A 187 -14.05 -7.94 -35.29
CA VAL A 187 -14.88 -8.77 -34.41
C VAL A 187 -14.04 -9.80 -33.66
N ALA A 188 -13.12 -10.48 -34.34
CA ALA A 188 -12.22 -11.46 -33.75
C ALA A 188 -11.32 -10.85 -32.66
N VAL A 189 -10.88 -9.60 -32.82
CA VAL A 189 -10.12 -8.90 -31.78
C VAL A 189 -10.98 -8.61 -30.55
N LEU A 190 -12.27 -8.36 -30.67
CA LEU A 190 -13.14 -8.05 -29.53
C LEU A 190 -13.59 -9.29 -28.75
N GLN A 191 -13.46 -10.48 -29.33
CA GLN A 191 -14.04 -11.70 -28.75
C GLN A 191 -13.60 -12.02 -27.30
N PRO A 192 -12.33 -11.84 -26.90
CA PRO A 192 -11.89 -12.12 -25.52
C PRO A 192 -12.63 -11.33 -24.44
N LEU A 193 -13.21 -10.17 -24.76
CA LEU A 193 -14.00 -9.36 -23.82
C LEU A 193 -15.30 -10.07 -23.39
N PHE A 194 -15.81 -10.98 -24.22
CA PHE A 194 -17.08 -11.67 -24.00
C PHE A 194 -16.91 -13.07 -23.39
N TRP A 195 -15.67 -13.54 -23.18
CA TRP A 195 -15.38 -14.85 -22.61
C TRP A 195 -15.64 -14.96 -21.09
N GLY A 196 -15.97 -13.84 -20.43
CA GLY A 196 -16.22 -13.84 -18.98
C GLY A 196 -14.98 -14.15 -18.13
N LEU A 197 -13.76 -14.02 -18.68
CA LEU A 197 -12.50 -14.31 -17.99
C LEU A 197 -12.07 -13.24 -16.97
N GLY A 198 -12.92 -12.25 -16.73
CA GLY A 198 -12.58 -11.05 -15.97
C GLY A 198 -11.54 -10.17 -16.68
N VAL A 199 -11.18 -9.07 -16.00
CA VAL A 199 -10.27 -8.05 -16.55
C VAL A 199 -8.88 -8.64 -16.78
N ALA A 200 -8.35 -9.42 -15.82
CA ALA A 200 -6.99 -9.94 -15.90
C ALA A 200 -6.83 -11.01 -16.97
N GLY A 201 -7.76 -11.98 -17.03
CA GLY A 201 -7.76 -13.02 -18.06
C GLY A 201 -7.83 -12.43 -19.48
N THR A 202 -8.65 -11.40 -19.67
CA THR A 202 -8.77 -10.68 -20.95
C THR A 202 -7.45 -9.99 -21.35
N ILE A 203 -6.83 -9.25 -20.42
CA ILE A 203 -5.53 -8.58 -20.66
C ILE A 203 -4.45 -9.62 -21.02
N LEU A 204 -4.43 -10.77 -20.33
CA LEU A 204 -3.48 -11.85 -20.60
C LEU A 204 -3.72 -12.51 -21.96
N CYS A 205 -4.96 -12.72 -22.37
CA CYS A 205 -5.27 -13.24 -23.72
C CYS A 205 -4.70 -12.32 -24.81
N TYR A 206 -4.92 -11.00 -24.68
CA TYR A 206 -4.33 -10.03 -25.62
C TYR A 206 -2.80 -10.02 -25.56
N SER A 207 -2.22 -10.09 -24.36
CA SER A 207 -0.76 -10.12 -24.18
C SER A 207 -0.14 -11.36 -24.82
N GLY A 208 -0.79 -12.52 -24.71
CA GLY A 208 -0.40 -13.75 -25.36
C GLY A 208 -0.49 -13.63 -26.89
N ALA A 209 -1.63 -13.18 -27.42
CA ALA A 209 -1.82 -13.00 -28.86
C ALA A 209 -0.79 -12.02 -29.48
N LEU A 210 -0.41 -10.98 -28.74
CA LEU A 210 0.55 -9.95 -29.16
C LEU A 210 2.00 -10.26 -28.78
N TRP A 211 2.28 -11.42 -28.17
CA TRP A 211 3.57 -11.77 -27.60
C TRP A 211 4.75 -11.56 -28.57
N ARG A 212 4.56 -11.98 -29.83
CA ARG A 212 5.59 -11.87 -30.87
C ARG A 212 5.92 -10.42 -31.24
N CYS A 213 4.95 -9.51 -31.13
CA CYS A 213 5.08 -8.09 -31.44
C CYS A 213 5.73 -7.27 -30.33
N MET A 214 5.67 -7.77 -29.09
CA MET A 214 6.21 -7.11 -27.92
C MET A 214 7.73 -7.19 -27.86
N SER A 215 8.37 -6.13 -27.35
CA SER A 215 9.81 -6.11 -27.08
C SER A 215 10.19 -7.04 -25.92
N LYS A 216 11.49 -7.37 -25.76
CA LYS A 216 11.95 -8.22 -24.64
C LYS A 216 11.52 -7.66 -23.27
N ARG A 217 11.57 -6.34 -23.10
CA ARG A 217 11.17 -5.65 -21.86
C ARG A 217 9.66 -5.70 -21.64
N GLU A 218 8.87 -5.54 -22.70
CA GLU A 218 7.41 -5.65 -22.63
C GLU A 218 6.96 -7.06 -22.27
N ARG A 219 7.60 -8.08 -22.85
CA ARG A 219 7.34 -9.50 -22.50
C ARG A 219 7.69 -9.79 -21.05
N PHE A 220 8.77 -9.21 -20.53
CA PHE A 220 9.12 -9.34 -19.12
C PHE A 220 7.98 -8.85 -18.22
N PHE A 221 7.48 -7.63 -18.42
CA PHE A 221 6.38 -7.11 -17.62
C PHE A 221 5.05 -7.85 -17.84
N GLY A 222 4.76 -8.32 -19.06
CA GLY A 222 3.62 -9.20 -19.33
C GLY A 222 3.74 -10.56 -18.61
N SER A 223 4.95 -11.11 -18.51
CA SER A 223 5.24 -12.32 -17.72
C SER A 223 5.06 -12.06 -16.23
N VAL A 224 5.54 -10.91 -15.73
CA VAL A 224 5.33 -10.50 -14.33
C VAL A 224 3.83 -10.42 -14.03
N PHE A 225 3.03 -9.82 -14.91
CA PHE A 225 1.58 -9.77 -14.72
C PHE A 225 0.93 -11.17 -14.72
N LEU A 226 1.37 -12.07 -15.59
CA LEU A 226 0.92 -13.47 -15.58
C LEU A 226 1.27 -14.16 -14.25
N ILE A 227 2.53 -14.04 -13.79
CA ILE A 227 2.99 -14.63 -12.53
C ILE A 227 2.18 -14.07 -11.35
N LEU A 228 1.98 -12.74 -11.30
CA LEU A 228 1.18 -12.11 -10.25
C LEU A 228 -0.28 -12.58 -10.29
N SER A 229 -0.85 -12.76 -11.48
CA SER A 229 -2.21 -13.30 -11.62
C SER A 229 -2.29 -14.73 -11.10
N VAL A 230 -1.34 -15.60 -11.48
CA VAL A 230 -1.30 -16.99 -10.99
C VAL A 230 -1.05 -17.08 -9.49
N ALA A 231 -0.19 -16.20 -8.96
CA ALA A 231 0.10 -16.11 -7.54
C ALA A 231 -1.04 -15.49 -6.73
N ALA A 232 -1.99 -14.81 -7.37
CA ALA A 232 -3.03 -14.04 -6.69
C ALA A 232 -3.82 -14.81 -5.62
N PRO A 233 -4.39 -16.01 -5.89
CA PRO A 233 -5.11 -16.77 -4.86
C PRO A 233 -4.20 -17.28 -3.74
N PHE A 234 -2.89 -17.43 -3.98
CA PHE A 234 -1.93 -17.85 -2.96
C PHE A 234 -1.51 -16.69 -2.08
N VAL A 235 -1.23 -15.52 -2.67
CA VAL A 235 -0.84 -14.32 -1.93
C VAL A 235 -2.03 -13.78 -1.15
N SER A 236 -3.24 -13.76 -1.72
CA SER A 236 -4.44 -13.34 -0.99
C SER A 236 -4.73 -14.27 0.20
N GLY A 237 -4.61 -15.59 0.01
CA GLY A 237 -4.73 -16.57 1.09
C GLY A 237 -3.64 -16.42 2.15
N TRP A 238 -2.39 -16.17 1.73
CA TRP A 238 -1.28 -15.92 2.64
C TRP A 238 -1.53 -14.67 3.49
N ILE A 239 -1.92 -13.54 2.90
CA ILE A 239 -2.26 -12.30 3.63
C ILE A 239 -3.43 -12.58 4.57
N ALA A 240 -4.50 -13.23 4.12
CA ALA A 240 -5.66 -13.56 4.96
C ALA A 240 -5.26 -14.42 6.18
N SER A 241 -4.39 -15.41 5.99
CA SER A 241 -3.92 -16.27 7.08
C SER A 241 -2.99 -15.56 8.08
N ARG A 242 -2.31 -14.49 7.67
CA ARG A 242 -1.38 -13.74 8.54
C ARG A 242 -2.05 -12.56 9.24
N PHE A 243 -3.14 -12.08 8.67
CA PHE A 243 -3.93 -10.98 9.22
C PHE A 243 -5.40 -11.39 9.35
N PRO A 244 -5.72 -12.38 10.22
CA PRO A 244 -7.12 -12.70 10.52
C PRO A 244 -7.81 -11.50 11.19
N PRO A 245 -9.12 -11.33 10.98
CA PRO A 245 -9.84 -10.16 11.51
C PRO A 245 -9.74 -10.08 13.03
N LEU A 246 -9.32 -8.92 13.56
CA LEU A 246 -9.34 -8.65 15.00
C LEU A 246 -10.80 -8.42 15.43
N ASN A 247 -11.38 -9.40 16.10
CA ASN A 247 -12.73 -9.37 16.63
C ASN A 247 -12.77 -10.10 17.98
N ARG A 248 -13.96 -10.23 18.59
CA ARG A 248 -14.15 -10.93 19.87
C ARG A 248 -13.74 -12.42 19.85
N GLN A 249 -13.61 -13.03 18.68
CA GLN A 249 -13.20 -14.43 18.51
C GLN A 249 -11.68 -14.58 18.37
N SER A 250 -10.93 -13.49 18.19
CA SER A 250 -9.47 -13.53 18.19
C SER A 250 -8.96 -13.47 19.63
N SER A 251 -8.40 -14.58 20.10
CA SER A 251 -7.92 -14.68 21.48
C SER A 251 -6.74 -13.75 21.74
N SER A 252 -5.86 -13.57 20.74
CA SER A 252 -4.76 -12.61 20.78
C SER A 252 -5.25 -11.17 20.96
N TYR A 253 -6.32 -10.78 20.24
CA TYR A 253 -6.90 -9.45 20.37
C TYR A 253 -7.62 -9.24 21.70
N VAL A 254 -8.40 -10.21 22.16
CA VAL A 254 -9.10 -10.16 23.45
C VAL A 254 -8.10 -10.09 24.60
N SER A 255 -7.03 -10.89 24.57
CA SER A 255 -5.94 -10.85 25.55
C SER A 255 -5.23 -9.50 25.54
N TYR A 256 -4.97 -8.93 24.37
CA TYR A 256 -4.40 -7.59 24.22
C TYR A 256 -5.31 -6.52 24.85
N LEU A 257 -6.61 -6.55 24.57
CA LEU A 257 -7.58 -5.62 25.16
C LEU A 257 -7.66 -5.74 26.68
N ALA A 258 -7.66 -6.96 27.22
CA ALA A 258 -7.72 -7.23 28.65
C ALA A 258 -6.48 -6.69 29.39
N LEU A 259 -5.30 -6.73 28.75
CA LEU A 259 -4.05 -6.28 29.34
C LEU A 259 -3.85 -4.77 29.23
N GLN A 260 -4.31 -4.14 28.15
CA GLN A 260 -4.14 -2.70 27.95
C GLN A 260 -5.26 -1.88 28.60
N ARG A 261 -6.51 -2.30 28.43
CA ARG A 261 -7.68 -1.51 28.88
C ARG A 261 -8.05 -1.80 30.33
N GLY A 262 -8.96 -0.99 30.86
CA GLY A 262 -9.65 -1.29 32.11
C GLY A 262 -10.65 -2.43 31.96
N TRP A 263 -11.38 -2.72 33.03
CA TRP A 263 -12.40 -3.76 33.02
C TRP A 263 -13.45 -3.53 31.93
N ASN A 264 -13.70 -4.55 31.11
CA ASN A 264 -14.72 -4.54 30.09
C ASN A 264 -15.47 -5.87 30.12
N ARG A 265 -16.79 -5.80 30.32
CA ARG A 265 -17.67 -6.97 30.45
C ARG A 265 -17.68 -7.88 29.20
N GLU A 266 -17.56 -7.30 28.01
CA GLU A 266 -17.54 -8.07 26.75
C GLU A 266 -16.22 -8.80 26.56
N VAL A 267 -15.11 -8.15 26.93
CA VAL A 267 -13.77 -8.74 26.93
C VAL A 267 -13.70 -9.86 27.99
N GLU A 268 -14.24 -9.62 29.18
CA GLU A 268 -14.34 -10.62 30.25
C GLU A 268 -15.10 -11.86 29.79
N ARG A 269 -16.28 -11.69 29.18
CA ARG A 269 -17.06 -12.82 28.65
C ARG A 269 -16.27 -13.64 27.64
N SER A 270 -15.65 -12.97 26.66
CA SER A 270 -14.88 -13.65 25.61
C SER A 270 -13.67 -14.39 26.19
N LEU A 271 -13.04 -13.82 27.21
CA LEU A 271 -11.88 -14.42 27.88
C LEU A 271 -12.27 -15.64 28.72
N LEU A 272 -13.44 -15.61 29.38
CA LEU A 272 -13.99 -16.77 30.08
C LEU A 272 -14.33 -17.91 29.12
N GLU A 273 -14.91 -17.61 27.95
CA GLU A 273 -15.14 -18.61 26.89
C GLU A 273 -13.82 -19.26 26.42
N PHE A 274 -12.74 -18.48 26.29
CA PHE A 274 -11.42 -19.03 25.95
C PHE A 274 -10.80 -19.86 27.08
N LEU A 275 -11.01 -19.48 28.34
CA LEU A 275 -10.57 -20.25 29.51
C LEU A 275 -11.31 -21.58 29.64
N GLU A 276 -12.61 -21.61 29.34
CA GLU A 276 -13.39 -22.85 29.30
C GLU A 276 -12.90 -23.79 28.20
N ALA A 277 -12.53 -23.25 27.04
CA ALA A 277 -12.03 -24.03 25.90
C ALA A 277 -10.57 -24.52 26.08
N GLU A 278 -9.70 -23.71 26.68
CA GLU A 278 -8.30 -24.02 26.94
C GLU A 278 -7.89 -23.69 28.39
N PRO A 279 -8.27 -24.54 29.38
CA PRO A 279 -8.00 -24.28 30.79
C PRO A 279 -6.52 -24.26 31.19
N GLU A 280 -5.63 -24.80 30.35
CA GLU A 280 -4.18 -24.85 30.61
C GLU A 280 -3.42 -23.71 29.94
N ASN A 281 -4.12 -22.71 29.38
CA ASN A 281 -3.48 -21.59 28.71
C ASN A 281 -3.12 -20.48 29.70
N ALA A 282 -1.85 -20.44 30.10
CA ALA A 282 -1.31 -19.44 31.03
C ALA A 282 -1.56 -17.99 30.59
N THR A 283 -1.64 -17.71 29.29
CA THR A 283 -1.87 -16.35 28.77
C THR A 283 -3.28 -15.86 29.06
N TYR A 284 -4.27 -16.74 29.03
CA TYR A 284 -5.67 -16.38 29.33
C TYR A 284 -5.87 -16.13 30.82
N HIS A 285 -5.29 -16.99 31.66
CA HIS A 285 -5.25 -16.78 33.11
C HIS A 285 -4.55 -15.46 33.47
N PHE A 286 -3.41 -15.18 32.82
CA PHE A 286 -2.70 -13.92 33.01
C PHE A 286 -3.52 -12.70 32.59
N ALA A 287 -4.15 -12.74 31.41
CA ALA A 287 -4.99 -11.66 30.91
C ALA A 287 -6.20 -11.43 31.83
N TYR A 288 -6.83 -12.50 32.32
CA TYR A 288 -8.02 -12.42 33.16
C TYR A 288 -7.67 -11.92 34.56
N GLY A 289 -6.59 -12.45 35.14
CA GLY A 289 -6.09 -12.01 36.43
C GLY A 289 -5.63 -10.56 36.43
N THR A 290 -4.95 -10.11 35.36
CA THR A 290 -4.55 -8.71 35.21
C THR A 290 -5.77 -7.78 35.07
N MET A 291 -6.74 -8.13 34.21
CA MET A 291 -7.95 -7.33 34.03
C MET A 291 -8.78 -7.24 35.32
N THR A 292 -8.91 -8.34 36.07
CA THR A 292 -9.64 -8.35 37.34
C THR A 292 -8.89 -7.61 38.46
N ARG A 293 -7.55 -7.61 38.44
CA ARG A 293 -6.73 -6.76 39.31
C ARG A 293 -7.04 -5.28 39.07
N LYS A 294 -7.04 -4.83 37.82
CA LYS A 294 -7.41 -3.46 37.43
C LYS A 294 -8.86 -3.11 37.81
N ALA A 295 -9.73 -4.10 37.90
CA ALA A 295 -11.11 -3.97 38.38
C ALA A 295 -11.24 -3.94 39.91
N GLY A 296 -10.14 -4.07 40.67
CA GLY A 296 -10.15 -4.17 42.14
C GLY A 296 -10.57 -5.53 42.68
N LYS A 297 -10.83 -6.53 41.82
CA LYS A 297 -11.25 -7.88 42.22
C LYS A 297 -10.02 -8.75 42.58
N LEU A 298 -9.29 -8.33 43.62
CA LEU A 298 -7.97 -8.91 43.97
C LEU A 298 -8.01 -10.41 44.29
N GLY A 299 -9.11 -10.93 44.84
CA GLY A 299 -9.24 -12.36 45.14
C GLY A 299 -9.24 -13.24 43.88
N ILE A 300 -9.96 -12.80 42.83
CA ILE A 300 -9.96 -13.47 41.52
C ILE A 300 -8.60 -13.29 40.87
N ALA A 301 -8.07 -12.06 40.88
CA ALA A 301 -6.76 -11.76 40.30
C ALA A 301 -5.65 -12.67 40.84
N ARG A 302 -5.62 -12.87 42.17
CA ARG A 302 -4.65 -13.74 42.84
C ARG A 302 -4.76 -15.18 42.35
N LYS A 303 -5.97 -15.73 42.28
CA LYS A 303 -6.21 -17.11 41.84
C LYS A 303 -5.71 -17.31 40.41
N GLU A 304 -6.15 -16.45 39.51
CA GLU A 304 -5.87 -16.59 38.08
C GLU A 304 -4.39 -16.34 37.75
N LEU A 305 -3.75 -15.34 38.38
CA LEU A 305 -2.31 -15.11 38.20
C LEU A 305 -1.46 -16.21 38.87
N ALA A 306 -1.92 -16.81 39.96
CA ALA A 306 -1.25 -17.98 40.54
C ALA A 306 -1.30 -19.17 39.56
N THR A 307 -2.46 -19.45 38.96
CA THR A 307 -2.56 -20.48 37.90
C THR A 307 -1.65 -20.17 36.71
N ALA A 308 -1.56 -18.90 36.27
CA ALA A 308 -0.65 -18.51 35.19
C ALA A 308 0.83 -18.78 35.53
N VAL A 309 1.23 -18.55 36.79
CA VAL A 309 2.58 -18.86 37.30
C VAL A 309 2.77 -20.38 37.43
N GLU A 310 1.78 -21.14 37.89
CA GLU A 310 1.87 -22.61 37.96
C GLU A 310 2.08 -23.24 36.58
N LEU A 311 1.37 -22.75 35.57
CA LEU A 311 1.49 -23.20 34.18
C LEU A 311 2.77 -22.71 33.49
N SER A 312 3.43 -21.68 34.02
CA SER A 312 4.65 -21.08 33.45
C SER A 312 5.52 -20.48 34.57
N PRO A 313 6.19 -21.32 35.39
CA PRO A 313 6.81 -20.91 36.66
C PRO A 313 8.03 -19.99 36.50
N ASP A 314 8.60 -19.96 35.30
CA ASP A 314 9.79 -19.17 34.98
C ASP A 314 9.47 -18.01 34.02
N ASP A 315 8.20 -17.61 33.87
CA ASP A 315 7.85 -16.38 33.15
C ASP A 315 7.93 -15.17 34.09
N PRO A 316 8.96 -14.30 33.96
CA PRO A 316 9.15 -13.15 34.85
C PRO A 316 7.99 -12.14 34.75
N ILE A 317 7.25 -12.14 33.63
CA ILE A 317 6.07 -11.29 33.46
C ILE A 317 4.97 -11.72 34.43
N TYR A 318 4.70 -13.02 34.51
CA TYR A 318 3.64 -13.55 35.37
C TYR A 318 4.01 -13.42 36.85
N LEU A 319 5.27 -13.69 37.18
CA LEU A 319 5.81 -13.51 38.54
C LEU A 319 5.67 -12.06 39.02
N ASN A 320 6.07 -11.08 38.21
CA ASN A 320 5.93 -9.67 38.56
C ASN A 320 4.46 -9.30 38.81
N ASN A 321 3.56 -9.64 37.87
CA ASN A 321 2.17 -9.23 37.99
C ASN A 321 1.42 -9.96 39.12
N LEU A 322 1.81 -11.19 39.47
CA LEU A 322 1.33 -11.84 40.70
C LEU A 322 1.86 -11.12 41.94
N GLY A 323 3.13 -10.70 41.94
CA GLY A 323 3.71 -9.83 42.97
C GLY A 323 2.92 -8.53 43.14
N ASN A 324 2.47 -7.91 42.04
CA ASN A 324 1.62 -6.73 42.06
C ASN A 324 0.30 -6.99 42.81
N VAL A 325 -0.29 -8.19 42.69
CA VAL A 325 -1.49 -8.56 43.44
C VAL A 325 -1.19 -8.69 44.94
N TYR A 326 -0.12 -9.40 45.32
CA TYR A 326 0.25 -9.54 46.74
C TYR A 326 0.61 -8.20 47.39
N PHE A 327 1.29 -7.32 46.66
CA PHE A 327 1.57 -5.95 47.12
C PHE A 327 0.28 -5.16 47.41
N ASN A 328 -0.74 -5.31 46.54
CA ASN A 328 -2.05 -4.67 46.71
C ASN A 328 -2.85 -5.29 47.86
N LEU A 329 -2.65 -6.57 48.16
CA LEU A 329 -3.21 -7.25 49.32
C LEU A 329 -2.48 -6.93 50.63
N GLY A 330 -1.29 -6.32 50.57
CA GLY A 330 -0.46 -5.98 51.73
C GLY A 330 0.50 -7.08 52.18
N ASP A 331 0.57 -8.19 51.46
CA ASP A 331 1.53 -9.28 51.69
C ASP A 331 2.85 -8.92 50.99
N LEU A 332 3.66 -8.12 51.70
CA LEU A 332 4.88 -7.54 51.15
C LEU A 332 6.01 -8.57 51.04
N GLU A 333 6.03 -9.58 51.91
CA GLU A 333 6.97 -10.68 51.91
C GLU A 333 6.83 -11.51 50.63
N THR A 334 5.62 -11.97 50.32
CA THR A 334 5.37 -12.76 49.10
C THR A 334 5.60 -11.92 47.84
N ALA A 335 5.26 -10.63 47.87
CA ALA A 335 5.55 -9.72 46.77
C ALA A 335 7.07 -9.58 46.53
N GLU A 336 7.88 -9.40 47.58
CA GLU A 336 9.34 -9.32 47.48
C GLU A 336 9.92 -10.58 46.84
N ASP A 337 9.51 -11.76 47.28
CA ASP A 337 10.01 -13.04 46.77
C ASP A 337 9.70 -13.22 45.28
N LEU A 338 8.48 -12.89 44.86
CA LEU A 338 8.05 -12.97 43.46
C LEU A 338 8.82 -11.97 42.58
N TYR A 339 9.02 -10.73 43.03
CA TYR A 339 9.80 -9.76 42.26
C TYR A 339 11.28 -10.14 42.21
N ARG A 340 11.88 -10.67 43.29
CA ARG A 340 13.25 -11.20 43.28
C ARG A 340 13.39 -12.37 42.32
N LYS A 341 12.41 -13.26 42.25
CA LYS A 341 12.40 -14.33 41.26
C LYS A 341 12.34 -13.76 39.84
N ALA A 342 11.48 -12.78 39.58
CA ALA A 342 11.38 -12.13 38.27
C ALA A 342 12.69 -11.45 37.85
N THR A 343 13.36 -10.70 38.74
CA THR A 343 14.66 -10.06 38.46
C THR A 343 15.78 -11.07 38.26
N SER A 344 15.74 -12.22 38.96
CA SER A 344 16.74 -13.29 38.76
C SER A 344 16.64 -13.95 37.38
N ILE A 345 15.41 -14.12 36.86
CA ILE A 345 15.17 -14.74 35.56
C ILE A 345 15.46 -13.75 34.42
N ARG A 346 15.01 -12.50 34.56
CA ARG A 346 15.25 -11.45 33.56
C ARG A 346 15.71 -10.15 34.24
N PRO A 347 17.04 -10.00 34.45
CA PRO A 347 17.62 -8.81 35.07
C PRO A 347 17.45 -7.51 34.27
N SER A 348 17.02 -7.61 33.00
CA SER A 348 16.85 -6.45 32.13
C SER A 348 15.47 -5.78 32.24
N LEU A 349 14.54 -6.30 33.03
CA LEU A 349 13.22 -5.69 33.25
C LEU A 349 13.33 -4.59 34.31
N ALA A 350 12.91 -3.38 33.98
CA ALA A 350 12.94 -2.25 34.93
C ALA A 350 11.81 -2.33 35.97
N GLU A 351 10.66 -2.87 35.58
CA GLU A 351 9.42 -2.88 36.37
C GLU A 351 9.57 -3.67 37.68
N PRO A 352 10.13 -4.89 37.71
CA PRO A 352 10.31 -5.63 38.95
C PRO A 352 11.27 -4.92 39.92
N HIS A 353 12.30 -4.23 39.42
CA HIS A 353 13.19 -3.41 40.26
C HIS A 353 12.45 -2.21 40.86
N TYR A 354 11.63 -1.51 40.07
CA TYR A 354 10.79 -0.44 40.60
C TYR A 354 9.80 -0.97 41.64
N ASN A 355 9.18 -2.11 41.40
CA ASN A 355 8.21 -2.71 42.32
C ASN A 355 8.87 -3.18 43.63
N LEU A 356 10.11 -3.68 43.58
CA LEU A 356 10.92 -3.94 44.78
C LEU A 356 11.20 -2.65 45.56
N ALA A 357 11.50 -1.54 44.89
CA ALA A 357 11.67 -0.25 45.54
C ALA A 357 10.40 0.19 46.29
N GLN A 358 9.22 -0.06 45.71
CA GLN A 358 7.94 0.20 46.39
C GLN A 358 7.73 -0.69 47.63
N VAL A 359 8.10 -1.98 47.55
CA VAL A 359 8.07 -2.89 48.71
C VAL A 359 8.97 -2.35 49.83
N PHE A 360 10.22 -2.00 49.52
CA PHE A 360 11.16 -1.47 50.50
C PHE A 360 10.71 -0.12 51.07
N THR A 361 10.11 0.74 50.26
CA THR A 361 9.54 2.01 50.72
C THR A 361 8.42 1.79 51.73
N LYS A 362 7.48 0.87 51.44
CA LYS A 362 6.42 0.50 52.39
C LYS A 362 6.95 -0.10 53.70
N ARG A 363 8.09 -0.80 53.64
CA ARG A 363 8.79 -1.36 54.81
C ARG A 363 9.76 -0.37 55.47
N LEU A 364 9.81 0.89 55.03
CA LEU A 364 10.70 1.95 55.53
C LEU A 364 12.21 1.65 55.36
N MET A 365 12.57 0.79 54.40
CA MET A 365 13.95 0.42 54.06
C MET A 365 14.48 1.31 52.92
N PHE A 366 14.64 2.61 53.18
CA PHE A 366 14.90 3.62 52.15
C PHE A 366 16.20 3.41 51.35
N GLU A 367 17.27 2.91 51.98
CA GLU A 367 18.54 2.62 51.28
C GLU A 367 18.35 1.59 50.17
N ARG A 368 17.72 0.45 50.51
CA ARG A 368 17.40 -0.61 49.55
C ARG A 368 16.42 -0.15 48.49
N ALA A 369 15.44 0.67 48.87
CA ALA A 369 14.51 1.26 47.91
C ALA A 369 15.25 2.12 46.87
N ASN A 370 16.19 2.95 47.32
CA ASN A 370 16.98 3.81 46.44
C ASN A 370 17.91 3.02 45.51
N GLU A 371 18.51 1.92 46.00
CA GLU A 371 19.30 1.00 45.18
C GLU A 371 18.50 0.40 44.02
N GLU A 372 17.33 -0.17 44.32
CA GLU A 372 16.48 -0.80 43.30
C GLU A 372 15.89 0.24 42.34
N LEU A 373 15.50 1.42 42.83
CA LEU A 373 15.03 2.52 41.98
C LEU A 373 16.14 3.01 41.03
N THR A 374 17.39 3.06 41.52
CA THR A 374 18.54 3.41 40.68
C THR A 374 18.78 2.36 39.60
N ARG A 375 18.58 1.07 39.90
CA ARG A 375 18.66 0.00 38.89
C ARG A 375 17.54 0.12 37.86
N ALA A 376 16.30 0.34 38.30
CA ALA A 376 15.16 0.53 37.41
C ALA A 376 15.39 1.71 36.44
N ASN A 377 15.85 2.85 36.94
CA ASN A 377 16.19 4.03 36.13
C ASN A 377 17.32 3.77 35.11
N LYS A 378 18.32 2.96 35.47
CA LYS A 378 19.41 2.59 34.54
C LYS A 378 18.91 1.70 33.40
N LEU A 379 17.91 0.86 33.67
CA LEU A 379 17.31 -0.03 32.68
C LEU A 379 16.33 0.72 31.76
N ASP A 380 15.45 1.54 32.34
CA ASP A 380 14.46 2.32 31.60
C ASP A 380 14.14 3.65 32.31
N SER A 381 14.94 4.68 32.03
CA SER A 381 14.73 6.00 32.61
C SER A 381 13.45 6.69 32.12
N GLU A 382 12.92 6.33 30.93
CA GLU A 382 11.70 6.94 30.38
C GLU A 382 10.47 6.40 31.11
N LEU A 383 10.37 5.08 31.23
CA LEU A 383 9.28 4.41 31.95
C LEU A 383 9.21 4.85 33.41
N ILE A 384 10.35 4.85 34.11
CA ILE A 384 10.39 5.27 35.51
C ILE A 384 10.15 6.78 35.65
N GLY A 385 10.61 7.59 34.70
CA GLY A 385 10.27 9.01 34.64
C GLY A 385 8.76 9.24 34.54
N GLU A 386 8.08 8.53 33.63
CA GLU A 386 6.63 8.63 33.44
C GLU A 386 5.86 8.21 34.71
N PHE A 387 6.25 7.11 35.35
CA PHE A 387 5.58 6.65 36.57
C PHE A 387 5.90 7.51 37.80
N SER A 388 7.15 7.96 37.97
CA SER A 388 7.60 8.73 39.15
C SER A 388 7.07 10.16 39.20
N VAL A 389 6.81 10.81 38.06
CA VAL A 389 6.17 12.14 37.99
C VAL A 389 4.71 12.04 38.43
N ASN A 390 4.04 10.97 38.01
CA ASN A 390 2.62 10.72 38.26
C ASN A 390 2.33 10.18 39.67
N SER A 391 3.32 9.59 40.35
CA SER A 391 3.18 9.05 41.70
C SER A 391 3.54 10.04 42.82
N ARG A 392 3.92 11.29 42.51
CA ARG A 392 4.44 12.27 43.50
C ARG A 392 3.47 12.61 44.62
N GLU A 393 2.16 12.50 44.39
CA GLU A 393 1.14 12.79 45.40
C GLU A 393 0.78 11.58 46.28
N GLN A 394 1.21 10.37 45.90
CA GLN A 394 0.92 9.14 46.64
C GLN A 394 2.17 8.28 46.77
N LEU A 395 2.99 8.61 47.78
CA LEU A 395 4.28 7.98 48.09
C LEU A 395 4.27 6.44 48.30
N ASN A 396 3.14 5.73 48.17
CA ASN A 396 3.02 4.32 48.58
C ASN A 396 2.04 3.42 47.77
N ARG A 397 1.64 3.73 46.52
CA ARG A 397 0.54 2.97 45.87
C ARG A 397 0.68 2.43 44.45
N SER A 398 1.62 2.87 43.61
CA SER A 398 1.68 2.36 42.23
C SER A 398 2.79 1.33 42.04
N VAL A 399 2.38 0.10 41.71
CA VAL A 399 3.26 -0.91 41.10
C VAL A 399 3.06 -0.89 39.59
N ILE A 400 4.11 -1.23 38.84
CA ILE A 400 4.12 -1.26 37.38
C ILE A 400 3.82 -2.68 36.91
N ASP A 401 2.84 -2.82 36.02
CA ASP A 401 2.58 -4.08 35.32
C ASP A 401 3.64 -4.31 34.25
N VAL A 402 4.11 -5.55 34.12
CA VAL A 402 4.88 -5.95 32.95
C VAL A 402 3.89 -6.43 31.89
N GLY A 403 3.87 -5.77 30.73
CA GLY A 403 3.03 -6.15 29.59
C GLY A 403 3.58 -7.37 28.82
N LEU A 404 2.73 -8.00 28.01
CA LEU A 404 3.20 -8.97 27.01
C LEU A 404 3.80 -8.24 25.81
N SER A 405 4.95 -8.72 25.34
CA SER A 405 5.58 -8.17 24.12
C SER A 405 4.74 -8.44 22.87
N ALA A 406 4.69 -7.49 21.93
CA ALA A 406 3.97 -7.64 20.65
C ALA A 406 4.25 -8.96 19.89
N PRO A 407 5.49 -9.50 19.84
CA PRO A 407 5.77 -10.78 19.20
C PRO A 407 4.96 -11.97 19.75
N ARG A 408 4.58 -11.97 21.04
CA ARG A 408 3.78 -13.04 21.65
C ARG A 408 2.35 -13.03 21.10
N PHE A 409 1.76 -11.85 20.95
CA PHE A 409 0.46 -11.68 20.30
C PHE A 409 0.51 -12.08 18.83
N TRP A 410 1.55 -11.67 18.09
CA TRP A 410 1.74 -12.10 16.69
C TRP A 410 1.82 -13.61 16.53
N LYS A 411 2.57 -14.29 17.40
CA LYS A 411 2.73 -15.75 17.36
C LYS A 411 1.38 -16.46 17.50
N ASN A 412 0.54 -16.00 18.44
CA ASN A 412 -0.78 -16.58 18.67
C ASN A 412 -1.75 -16.22 17.53
N LEU A 413 -1.75 -14.98 17.05
CA LEU A 413 -2.61 -14.54 15.96
C LEU A 413 -2.35 -15.30 14.66
N ILE A 414 -1.08 -15.56 14.32
CA ILE A 414 -0.71 -16.32 13.12
C ILE A 414 -1.10 -17.80 13.26
N ARG A 415 -1.18 -18.34 14.48
CA ARG A 415 -1.72 -19.68 14.72
C ARG A 415 -3.23 -19.69 14.46
N GLU A 416 -3.98 -18.77 15.07
CA GLU A 416 -5.43 -18.58 14.86
C GLU A 416 -5.78 -18.43 13.36
N GLY A 417 -5.01 -17.61 12.63
CA GLY A 417 -5.26 -17.33 11.22
C GLY A 417 -4.95 -18.50 10.26
N ARG A 418 -4.15 -19.49 10.68
CA ARG A 418 -3.97 -20.73 9.89
C ARG A 418 -5.19 -21.64 9.97
N ASP A 419 -5.91 -21.58 11.09
CA ASP A 419 -7.06 -22.43 11.37
C ASP A 419 -8.37 -21.77 10.88
N ALA A 420 -8.40 -20.44 10.78
CA ALA A 420 -9.55 -19.68 10.30
C ALA A 420 -9.67 -19.66 8.76
N SER A 421 -10.54 -20.51 8.22
CA SER A 421 -10.91 -20.54 6.79
C SER A 421 -11.93 -19.44 6.43
N SER A 422 -11.57 -18.16 6.49
CA SER A 422 -12.49 -17.08 6.08
C SER A 422 -12.06 -16.40 4.77
N PRO A 423 -12.94 -16.33 3.75
CA PRO A 423 -12.72 -15.48 2.58
C PRO A 423 -12.96 -14.02 2.96
N GLY A 424 -11.89 -13.32 3.35
CA GLY A 424 -11.94 -11.89 3.67
C GLY A 424 -12.07 -10.97 2.43
N PHE A 425 -12.00 -9.65 2.65
CA PHE A 425 -12.02 -8.57 1.63
C PHE A 425 -11.17 -8.85 0.37
N LEU A 426 -10.05 -9.59 0.52
CA LEU A 426 -9.17 -9.99 -0.58
C LEU A 426 -9.77 -11.04 -1.53
N ALA A 427 -10.73 -11.84 -1.06
CA ALA A 427 -11.53 -12.72 -1.92
C ALA A 427 -12.45 -11.90 -2.84
N GLY A 428 -12.98 -10.77 -2.36
CA GLY A 428 -13.76 -9.83 -3.16
C GLY A 428 -12.94 -9.13 -4.25
N THR A 429 -11.75 -8.61 -3.93
CA THR A 429 -10.90 -7.91 -4.90
C THR A 429 -10.35 -8.83 -5.99
N SER A 430 -10.01 -10.08 -5.64
CA SER A 430 -9.61 -11.10 -6.61
C SER A 430 -10.77 -11.60 -7.48
N ALA A 431 -12.01 -11.57 -6.95
CA ALA A 431 -13.22 -11.84 -7.74
C ALA A 431 -13.47 -10.76 -8.82
N TYR A 432 -13.30 -9.46 -8.51
CA TYR A 432 -13.44 -8.38 -9.50
C TYR A 432 -12.44 -8.48 -10.67
N LEU A 433 -11.24 -9.02 -10.43
CA LEU A 433 -10.23 -9.24 -11.47
C LEU A 433 -10.39 -10.57 -12.21
N GLY A 434 -11.28 -11.45 -11.76
CA GLY A 434 -11.51 -12.79 -12.33
C GLY A 434 -10.45 -13.84 -11.92
N ILE A 435 -9.70 -13.62 -10.84
CA ILE A 435 -8.58 -14.48 -10.40
C ILE A 435 -8.76 -14.96 -8.95
N GLY A 436 -10.00 -15.07 -8.47
CA GLY A 436 -10.33 -15.42 -7.09
C GLY A 436 -9.99 -16.86 -6.69
N THR A 437 -9.80 -17.76 -7.66
CA THR A 437 -9.60 -19.19 -7.38
C THR A 437 -8.38 -19.79 -8.08
N ARG A 438 -7.84 -20.87 -7.50
CA ARG A 438 -6.76 -21.67 -8.12
C ARG A 438 -7.17 -22.21 -9.49
N ARG A 439 -8.45 -22.62 -9.66
CA ARG A 439 -8.99 -23.09 -10.95
C ARG A 439 -8.97 -21.99 -12.01
N GLN A 440 -9.43 -20.78 -11.68
CA GLN A 440 -9.37 -19.63 -12.59
C GLN A 440 -7.93 -19.31 -13.00
N SER A 441 -6.99 -19.35 -12.07
CA SER A 441 -5.56 -19.12 -12.36
C SER A 441 -4.97 -20.15 -13.33
N ALA A 442 -5.36 -21.43 -13.20
CA ALA A 442 -4.95 -22.48 -14.12
C ALA A 442 -5.54 -22.27 -15.53
N VAL A 443 -6.84 -21.96 -15.62
CA VAL A 443 -7.52 -21.68 -16.90
C VAL A 443 -6.87 -20.50 -17.62
N ILE A 444 -6.60 -19.40 -16.90
CA ILE A 444 -5.93 -18.21 -17.46
C ILE A 444 -4.54 -18.56 -18.00
N SER A 445 -3.78 -19.42 -17.31
CA SER A 445 -2.43 -19.82 -17.74
C SER A 445 -2.46 -20.64 -19.02
N VAL A 446 -3.39 -21.59 -19.13
CA VAL A 446 -3.57 -22.42 -20.33
C VAL A 446 -4.02 -21.55 -21.51
N LEU A 447 -5.01 -20.68 -21.30
CA LEU A 447 -5.50 -19.77 -22.33
C LEU A 447 -4.42 -18.80 -22.80
N PHE A 448 -3.61 -18.26 -21.88
CA PHE A 448 -2.46 -17.43 -22.23
C PHE A 448 -1.50 -18.18 -23.16
N ALA A 449 -1.13 -19.42 -22.82
CA ALA A 449 -0.24 -20.23 -23.66
C ALA A 449 -0.86 -20.52 -25.04
N MET A 450 -2.15 -20.84 -25.10
CA MET A 450 -2.88 -21.01 -26.37
C MET A 450 -2.88 -19.73 -27.21
N CYS A 451 -3.11 -18.56 -26.59
CA CYS A 451 -3.06 -17.28 -27.29
C CYS A 451 -1.65 -16.94 -27.79
N VAL A 452 -0.58 -17.31 -27.07
CA VAL A 452 0.80 -17.18 -27.55
C VAL A 452 1.01 -18.01 -28.82
N LEU A 453 0.58 -19.28 -28.82
CA LEU A 453 0.67 -20.15 -29.99
C LEU A 453 -0.15 -19.61 -31.17
N GLY A 454 -1.40 -19.19 -30.91
CA GLY A 454 -2.28 -18.57 -31.90
C GLY A 454 -1.69 -17.28 -32.48
N GLY A 455 -1.07 -16.44 -31.65
CA GLY A 455 -0.35 -15.24 -32.08
C GLY A 455 0.86 -15.57 -32.96
N VAL A 456 1.67 -16.56 -32.57
CA VAL A 456 2.79 -17.05 -33.40
C VAL A 456 2.30 -17.51 -34.76
N PHE A 457 1.17 -18.22 -34.82
CA PHE A 457 0.55 -18.64 -36.07
C PHE A 457 0.02 -17.46 -36.89
N ALA A 458 -0.70 -16.53 -36.28
CA ALA A 458 -1.28 -15.36 -36.93
C ALA A 458 -0.21 -14.44 -37.55
N PHE A 459 0.92 -14.25 -36.85
CA PHE A 459 2.05 -13.44 -37.33
C PHE A 459 3.08 -14.24 -38.15
N ARG A 460 2.83 -15.53 -38.43
CA ARG A 460 3.75 -16.37 -39.21
C ARG A 460 3.98 -15.75 -40.59
N ASN A 461 5.25 -15.50 -40.92
CA ASN A 461 5.69 -14.88 -42.18
C ASN A 461 5.13 -13.46 -42.45
N LEU A 462 4.54 -12.80 -41.44
CA LEU A 462 3.85 -11.51 -41.60
C LEU A 462 4.64 -10.39 -40.93
N TYR A 463 5.48 -9.72 -41.72
CA TYR A 463 6.23 -8.54 -41.27
C TYR A 463 5.38 -7.28 -41.41
N THR A 464 5.19 -6.57 -40.29
CA THR A 464 4.39 -5.32 -40.24
C THR A 464 5.29 -4.10 -40.05
N TYR A 465 4.96 -3.03 -40.77
CA TYR A 465 5.60 -1.72 -40.76
C TYR A 465 4.56 -0.64 -40.46
N ARG A 466 4.99 0.60 -40.19
CA ARG A 466 4.11 1.76 -40.09
C ARG A 466 4.37 2.69 -41.27
N CYS A 467 3.29 3.19 -41.88
CA CYS A 467 3.35 4.25 -42.88
C CYS A 467 4.01 5.50 -42.27
N VAL A 468 4.99 6.10 -42.96
CA VAL A 468 5.69 7.29 -42.48
C VAL A 468 4.74 8.49 -42.34
N ASN A 469 3.76 8.61 -43.24
CA ASN A 469 2.81 9.73 -43.25
C ASN A 469 1.65 9.52 -42.24
N CYS A 470 0.83 8.49 -42.41
CA CYS A 470 -0.37 8.33 -41.57
C CYS A 470 -0.18 7.39 -40.37
N GLY A 471 0.97 6.75 -40.21
CA GLY A 471 1.21 5.80 -39.11
C GLY A 471 0.40 4.49 -39.18
N LYS A 472 -0.41 4.28 -40.23
CA LYS A 472 -1.21 3.06 -40.46
C LYS A 472 -0.29 1.84 -40.55
N VAL A 473 -0.68 0.75 -39.90
CA VAL A 473 0.04 -0.53 -39.96
C VAL A 473 -0.15 -1.16 -41.34
N VAL A 474 0.95 -1.55 -41.98
CA VAL A 474 0.99 -2.17 -43.31
C VAL A 474 1.92 -3.38 -43.31
N CYS A 475 1.64 -4.39 -44.13
CA CYS A 475 2.49 -5.57 -44.31
C CYS A 475 3.30 -5.49 -45.63
N ARG A 476 4.14 -6.49 -45.91
CA ARG A 476 4.89 -6.58 -47.18
C ARG A 476 4.01 -6.55 -48.44
N LYS A 477 2.75 -7.00 -48.35
CA LYS A 477 1.82 -7.01 -49.50
C LYS A 477 1.11 -5.68 -49.69
N CYS A 478 0.79 -4.96 -48.61
CA CYS A 478 0.04 -3.70 -48.66
C CYS A 478 0.92 -2.43 -48.66
N LEU A 479 2.25 -2.58 -48.53
CA LEU A 479 3.16 -1.44 -48.50
C LEU A 479 3.45 -0.94 -49.91
N LYS A 480 3.49 0.38 -50.08
CA LYS A 480 4.06 1.04 -51.26
C LYS A 480 5.33 1.76 -50.85
N ARG A 481 6.36 1.66 -51.70
CA ARG A 481 7.61 2.44 -51.53
C ARG A 481 7.56 3.64 -52.46
N ALA A 482 7.81 4.82 -51.90
CA ALA A 482 8.03 6.04 -52.66
C ALA A 482 9.18 6.80 -51.99
N HIS A 483 10.09 7.40 -52.77
CA HIS A 483 11.17 8.26 -52.24
C HIS A 483 11.93 7.65 -51.06
N ARG A 484 12.31 6.37 -51.16
CA ARG A 484 13.01 5.56 -50.12
C ARG A 484 12.25 5.36 -48.79
N MET A 485 10.99 5.78 -48.70
CA MET A 485 10.15 5.66 -47.52
C MET A 485 9.01 4.63 -47.70
N ILE A 486 8.47 4.15 -46.58
CA ILE A 486 7.39 3.15 -46.56
C ILE A 486 6.05 3.87 -46.31
N PHE A 487 5.11 3.70 -47.24
CA PHE A 487 3.77 4.26 -47.15
C PHE A 487 2.70 3.18 -47.19
N CYS A 488 1.51 3.50 -46.68
CA CYS A 488 0.31 2.75 -47.00
C CYS A 488 -0.13 3.06 -48.43
N GLU A 489 -1.02 2.23 -48.97
CA GLU A 489 -1.49 2.37 -50.34
C GLU A 489 -1.96 3.80 -50.70
N ILE A 490 -2.79 4.41 -49.85
CA ILE A 490 -3.35 5.75 -50.05
C ILE A 490 -2.26 6.83 -49.98
N CYS A 491 -1.42 6.81 -48.94
CA CYS A 491 -0.36 7.80 -48.79
C CYS A 491 0.73 7.63 -49.86
N GLY A 492 0.99 6.39 -50.27
CA GLY A 492 1.98 6.07 -51.28
C GLY A 492 1.59 6.59 -52.65
N THR A 493 0.31 6.49 -53.03
CA THR A 493 -0.19 7.07 -54.30
C THR A 493 -0.10 8.59 -54.30
N SER A 494 -0.40 9.24 -53.19
CA SER A 494 -0.26 10.70 -53.06
C SER A 494 1.20 11.15 -53.01
N ALA A 495 2.09 10.34 -52.46
CA ALA A 495 3.53 10.63 -52.41
C ALA A 495 4.21 10.42 -53.77
N SER A 496 3.82 9.38 -54.53
CA SER A 496 4.38 9.08 -55.84
C SER A 496 4.06 10.14 -56.91
N SER A 497 2.99 10.91 -56.74
CA SER A 497 2.63 12.00 -57.66
C SER A 497 3.46 13.27 -57.48
N LEU A 498 4.35 13.33 -56.47
CA LEU A 498 5.13 14.52 -56.15
C LEU A 498 6.52 14.45 -56.79
N LYS A 499 6.90 15.53 -57.49
CA LYS A 499 8.09 15.59 -58.36
C LYS A 499 9.43 15.79 -57.64
N SER A 500 9.44 16.25 -56.37
CA SER A 500 10.67 16.45 -55.60
C SER A 500 10.55 15.94 -54.16
N ASP A 501 11.69 15.45 -53.64
CA ASP A 501 11.79 14.87 -52.30
C ASP A 501 11.47 15.91 -51.20
N GLU A 502 11.96 17.15 -51.33
CA GLU A 502 11.71 18.22 -50.35
C GLU A 502 10.24 18.65 -50.29
N PHE A 503 9.56 18.69 -51.44
CA PHE A 503 8.15 19.05 -51.52
C PHE A 503 7.25 17.93 -51.00
N ALA A 504 7.62 16.67 -51.26
CA ALA A 504 6.99 15.51 -50.64
C ALA A 504 7.15 15.55 -49.12
N ASP A 505 8.35 15.79 -48.61
CA ASP A 505 8.61 15.86 -47.17
C ASP A 505 7.85 17.00 -46.49
N LEU A 506 7.72 18.17 -47.11
CA LEU A 506 6.97 19.31 -46.56
C LEU A 506 5.45 19.03 -46.47
N LEU A 507 4.86 18.50 -47.55
CA LEU A 507 3.43 18.19 -47.60
C LEU A 507 3.07 17.00 -46.70
N LEU A 508 3.88 15.95 -46.70
CA LEU A 508 3.70 14.80 -45.83
C LEU A 508 3.85 15.21 -44.36
N ASN A 509 4.81 16.08 -44.01
CA ASN A 509 4.91 16.64 -42.66
C ASN A 509 3.70 17.50 -42.26
N LYS A 510 3.12 18.26 -43.20
CA LYS A 510 1.91 19.05 -42.95
C LYS A 510 0.69 18.16 -42.76
N GLN A 511 0.54 17.10 -43.56
CA GLN A 511 -0.53 16.10 -43.41
C GLN A 511 -0.39 15.29 -42.12
N LEU A 512 0.83 14.86 -41.76
CA LEU A 512 1.18 14.27 -40.46
C LEU A 512 0.70 15.12 -39.29
N LYS A 513 0.96 16.44 -39.32
CA LYS A 513 0.51 17.39 -38.28
C LYS A 513 -1.01 17.50 -38.19
N VAL A 514 -1.73 17.37 -39.32
CA VAL A 514 -3.19 17.39 -39.36
C VAL A 514 -3.79 16.08 -38.86
N GLU A 515 -3.22 14.93 -39.24
CA GLU A 515 -3.73 13.61 -38.85
C GLU A 515 -3.43 13.28 -37.39
N THR A 516 -2.27 13.71 -36.87
CA THR A 516 -1.96 13.65 -35.43
C THR A 516 -2.93 14.49 -34.59
N ARG A 517 -3.34 15.68 -35.06
CA ARG A 517 -4.41 16.46 -34.43
C ARG A 517 -5.76 15.72 -34.43
N LYS A 518 -6.10 15.00 -35.50
CA LYS A 518 -7.36 14.24 -35.61
C LYS A 518 -7.41 12.97 -34.76
N ARG A 519 -6.27 12.28 -34.54
CA ARG A 519 -6.17 11.08 -33.67
C ARG A 519 -6.00 11.39 -32.17
N LEU A 520 -5.90 12.67 -31.82
CA LEU A 520 -5.67 13.11 -30.44
C LEU A 520 -6.83 12.88 -29.43
N PRO A 521 -8.13 12.81 -29.77
CA PRO A 521 -9.18 12.94 -28.75
C PRO A 521 -9.30 11.72 -27.82
N LEU A 522 -9.18 10.48 -28.33
CA LEU A 522 -9.46 9.27 -27.52
C LEU A 522 -8.38 8.95 -26.46
N SER A 523 -7.14 9.39 -26.68
CA SER A 523 -6.01 9.11 -25.77
C SER A 523 -5.62 10.30 -24.90
N LEU A 524 -6.24 11.47 -25.14
CA LEU A 524 -5.99 12.70 -24.39
C LEU A 524 -6.21 12.52 -22.87
N PRO A 525 -7.31 11.90 -22.37
CA PRO A 525 -7.49 11.75 -20.94
C PRO A 525 -6.39 10.89 -20.31
N PHE A 526 -6.01 9.78 -20.94
CA PHE A 526 -4.94 8.91 -20.42
C PHE A 526 -3.57 9.59 -20.42
N LYS A 527 -3.28 10.43 -21.42
CA LYS A 527 -2.04 11.22 -21.47
C LYS A 527 -1.97 12.24 -20.32
N VAL A 528 -3.09 12.84 -19.94
CA VAL A 528 -3.17 13.86 -18.89
C VAL A 528 -3.25 13.25 -17.50
N PHE A 529 -4.07 12.22 -17.30
CA PHE A 529 -4.42 11.70 -15.98
C PHE A 529 -3.66 10.45 -15.55
N VAL A 530 -2.98 9.74 -16.45
CA VAL A 530 -2.26 8.50 -16.10
C VAL A 530 -0.74 8.67 -16.25
N PRO A 531 -0.02 8.87 -15.13
CA PRO A 531 1.43 8.89 -15.13
C PRO A 531 2.05 7.65 -15.76
N GLY A 532 3.05 7.86 -16.62
CA GLY A 532 3.73 6.78 -17.34
C GLY A 532 3.08 6.31 -18.64
N PHE A 533 1.79 6.60 -18.90
CA PHE A 533 1.08 6.17 -20.13
C PHE A 533 1.82 6.58 -21.41
N THR A 534 2.18 7.87 -21.52
CA THR A 534 2.87 8.41 -22.70
C THR A 534 4.23 7.74 -22.93
N MET A 535 4.98 7.43 -21.88
CA MET A 535 6.27 6.72 -21.99
C MET A 535 6.10 5.30 -22.51
N ILE A 536 5.07 4.59 -22.04
CA ILE A 536 4.73 3.24 -22.52
C ILE A 536 4.37 3.29 -24.01
N GLN A 537 3.54 4.26 -24.42
CA GLN A 537 3.17 4.43 -25.83
C GLN A 537 4.38 4.73 -26.73
N ASN A 538 5.36 5.47 -26.21
CA ASN A 538 6.59 5.79 -26.93
C ASN A 538 7.66 4.68 -26.87
N GLY A 539 7.44 3.61 -26.10
CA GLY A 539 8.33 2.44 -26.01
C GLY A 539 9.34 2.47 -24.86
N ASP A 540 9.30 3.48 -23.98
CA ASP A 540 10.12 3.56 -22.77
C ASP A 540 9.48 2.77 -21.61
N SER A 541 9.46 1.44 -21.75
CA SER A 541 8.75 0.53 -20.85
C SER A 541 9.13 0.66 -19.36
N VAL A 542 10.41 0.77 -19.04
CA VAL A 542 10.88 0.74 -17.63
C VAL A 542 10.47 2.00 -16.87
N ARG A 543 10.74 3.18 -17.44
CA ARG A 543 10.36 4.46 -16.80
C ARG A 543 8.85 4.62 -16.75
N GLY A 544 8.15 4.19 -17.82
CA GLY A 544 6.69 4.16 -17.84
C GLY A 544 6.10 3.29 -16.74
N PHE A 545 6.64 2.09 -16.52
CA PHE A 545 6.21 1.21 -15.43
C PHE A 545 6.49 1.80 -14.04
N LEU A 546 7.68 2.37 -13.79
CA LEU A 546 8.01 2.97 -12.49
C LEU A 546 7.07 4.13 -12.12
N LEU A 547 6.75 5.00 -13.08
CA LEU A 547 5.79 6.09 -12.85
C LEU A 547 4.39 5.56 -12.58
N LEU A 548 3.97 4.52 -13.32
CA LEU A 548 2.68 3.89 -13.13
C LEU A 548 2.58 3.17 -11.78
N LEU A 549 3.64 2.49 -11.36
CA LEU A 549 3.75 1.84 -10.05
C LEU A 549 3.60 2.86 -8.92
N TRP A 550 4.29 4.00 -9.02
CA TRP A 550 4.18 5.04 -8.02
C TRP A 550 2.80 5.71 -8.01
N SER A 551 2.24 6.06 -9.18
CA SER A 551 0.91 6.68 -9.25
C SER A 551 -0.21 5.74 -8.78
N THR A 552 -0.09 4.44 -9.05
CA THR A 552 -1.05 3.44 -8.55
C THR A 552 -0.91 3.23 -7.04
N ALA A 553 0.32 3.23 -6.50
CA ALA A 553 0.54 3.18 -5.05
C ALA A 553 -0.17 4.33 -4.34
N VAL A 554 0.00 5.55 -4.86
CA VAL A 554 -0.64 6.73 -4.29
C VAL A 554 -2.16 6.69 -4.48
N GLY A 555 -2.64 6.29 -5.67
CA GLY A 555 -4.08 6.14 -5.92
C GLY A 555 -4.75 5.13 -4.99
N ILE A 556 -4.10 3.99 -4.73
CA ILE A 556 -4.58 2.96 -3.81
C ILE A 556 -4.51 3.45 -2.37
N TYR A 557 -3.46 4.16 -1.97
CA TYR A 557 -3.37 4.77 -0.64
C TYR A 557 -4.53 5.75 -0.40
N LEU A 558 -4.76 6.65 -1.36
CA LEU A 558 -5.82 7.64 -1.31
C LEU A 558 -7.22 6.99 -1.27
N TRP A 559 -7.49 6.02 -2.15
CA TRP A 559 -8.75 5.26 -2.15
C TRP A 559 -8.91 4.42 -0.87
N GLY A 560 -7.82 3.85 -0.39
CA GLY A 560 -7.78 3.01 0.81
C GLY A 560 -8.11 3.78 2.08
N GLN A 561 -7.84 5.08 2.15
CA GLN A 561 -8.27 5.92 3.30
C GLN A 561 -9.77 5.83 3.56
N SER A 562 -10.59 5.46 2.58
CA SER A 562 -12.03 5.29 2.73
C SER A 562 -12.50 3.91 3.19
N TYR A 563 -11.65 2.86 3.11
CA TYR A 563 -12.10 1.47 3.29
C TYR A 563 -11.08 0.52 3.97
N LEU A 564 -9.79 0.87 4.03
CA LEU A 564 -8.69 -0.02 4.42
C LEU A 564 -8.01 0.38 5.75
N PHE A 565 -8.05 1.66 6.14
CA PHE A 565 -7.34 2.19 7.32
C PHE A 565 -8.26 2.48 8.51
N ASP A 566 -9.02 1.49 8.97
CA ASP A 566 -9.64 1.60 10.30
C ASP A 566 -8.62 1.14 11.35
N TYR A 567 -8.04 2.11 12.08
CA TYR A 567 -7.20 1.86 13.26
C TYR A 567 -8.03 1.39 14.47
N VAL A 568 -9.34 1.66 14.48
CA VAL A 568 -10.24 1.27 15.57
C VAL A 568 -11.62 0.84 15.01
N PRO A 569 -12.12 -0.36 15.32
CA PRO A 569 -13.41 -0.86 14.81
C PRO A 569 -14.65 -0.08 15.27
N SER A 570 -14.55 0.82 16.26
CA SER A 570 -15.71 1.31 17.00
C SER A 570 -16.33 2.61 16.50
N MET A 571 -15.76 3.32 15.52
CA MET A 571 -16.45 4.45 14.89
C MET A 571 -16.14 4.56 13.40
N ARG A 572 -17.14 4.25 12.56
CA ARG A 572 -17.17 4.68 11.16
C ARG A 572 -17.15 6.21 11.15
N TYR A 573 -16.01 6.82 10.84
CA TYR A 573 -15.95 8.26 10.62
C TYR A 573 -15.84 8.54 9.13
N GLN A 574 -16.81 9.27 8.58
CA GLN A 574 -16.69 9.95 7.29
C GLN A 574 -15.71 11.12 7.48
N GLN A 575 -14.39 10.89 7.31
CA GLN A 575 -13.43 11.99 7.29
C GLN A 575 -13.58 12.78 6.00
N GLU A 576 -13.49 14.11 6.07
CA GLU A 576 -13.41 15.00 4.92
C GLU A 576 -12.30 14.55 3.96
N TYR A 577 -12.74 13.84 2.94
CA TYR A 577 -11.88 13.24 1.95
C TYR A 577 -11.21 14.34 1.11
N SER A 578 -11.93 15.38 0.70
CA SER A 578 -11.59 16.34 -0.36
C SER A 578 -10.19 16.98 -0.29
N MET A 579 -9.77 17.52 0.86
CA MET A 579 -8.54 18.33 0.96
C MET A 579 -7.24 17.51 0.97
N ARG A 580 -7.29 16.25 1.41
CA ARG A 580 -6.13 15.33 1.41
C ARG A 580 -5.78 14.85 0.00
N TYR A 581 -6.76 14.71 -0.88
CA TYR A 581 -6.50 14.37 -2.28
C TYR A 581 -5.78 15.52 -2.99
N VAL A 582 -6.11 16.78 -2.73
CA VAL A 582 -5.49 17.93 -3.41
C VAL A 582 -3.99 18.03 -3.11
N THR A 583 -3.58 17.88 -1.85
CA THR A 583 -2.17 17.99 -1.42
C THR A 583 -1.27 16.87 -1.95
N VAL A 584 -1.84 15.71 -2.30
CA VAL A 584 -1.10 14.56 -2.85
C VAL A 584 -1.21 14.49 -4.39
N ILE A 585 -2.39 14.77 -4.94
CA ILE A 585 -2.66 14.73 -6.38
C ILE A 585 -2.01 15.90 -7.11
N ALA A 586 -1.93 17.10 -6.51
CA ALA A 586 -1.33 18.26 -7.17
C ALA A 586 0.20 18.10 -7.43
N PRO A 587 1.03 17.63 -6.48
CA PRO A 587 2.43 17.31 -6.75
C PRO A 587 2.60 16.17 -7.76
N LEU A 588 1.73 15.15 -7.70
CA LEU A 588 1.69 14.04 -8.66
C LEU A 588 1.43 14.52 -10.09
N LEU A 589 0.40 15.35 -10.27
CA LEU A 589 0.05 15.97 -11.54
C LEU A 589 1.18 16.89 -12.01
N LEU A 590 1.82 17.64 -11.11
CA LEU A 590 2.96 18.49 -11.45
C LEU A 590 4.16 17.67 -11.93
N ILE A 591 4.54 16.59 -11.21
CA ILE A 591 5.60 15.67 -11.63
C ILE A 591 5.26 15.08 -12.99
N HIS A 592 4.03 14.63 -13.19
CA HIS A 592 3.57 14.09 -14.47
C HIS A 592 3.64 15.12 -15.61
N VAL A 593 3.14 16.33 -15.39
CA VAL A 593 3.20 17.44 -16.37
C VAL A 593 4.64 17.81 -16.70
N LEU A 594 5.53 17.91 -15.70
CA LEU A 594 6.95 18.15 -15.92
C LEU A 594 7.60 17.02 -16.72
N THR A 595 7.21 15.78 -16.45
CA THR A 595 7.69 14.61 -17.20
C THR A 595 7.21 14.65 -18.66
N LEU A 596 5.96 15.02 -18.89
CA LEU A 596 5.40 15.24 -20.23
C LEU A 596 6.13 16.36 -20.98
N LEU A 597 6.42 17.48 -20.32
CA LEU A 597 7.14 18.62 -20.91
C LEU A 597 8.60 18.30 -21.26
N ILE A 598 9.28 17.53 -20.42
CA ILE A 598 10.65 17.05 -20.70
C ILE A 598 10.64 16.09 -21.91
N TYR A 599 9.63 15.24 -22.00
CA TYR A 599 9.53 14.24 -23.07
C TYR A 599 9.07 14.82 -24.41
N SER A 600 8.14 15.78 -24.41
CA SER A 600 7.67 16.45 -25.63
C SER A 600 8.81 17.17 -26.35
N ARG A 601 9.77 17.74 -25.60
CA ARG A 601 11.01 18.33 -26.15
C ARG A 601 11.92 17.29 -26.81
N LYS A 602 11.92 16.03 -26.35
CA LYS A 602 12.67 14.92 -26.98
C LYS A 602 11.96 14.35 -28.21
N SER A 603 10.64 14.29 -28.23
CA SER A 603 9.90 13.77 -29.41
C SER A 603 9.92 14.71 -30.61
N VAL A 604 10.21 16.01 -30.40
CA VAL A 604 10.43 16.98 -31.49
C VAL A 604 11.84 16.83 -32.10
N SER A 605 12.77 16.17 -31.41
CA SER A 605 14.12 15.91 -31.91
C SER A 605 14.26 14.46 -32.39
N ALA A 606 14.09 14.29 -33.71
CA ALA A 606 14.43 13.13 -34.54
C ALA A 606 13.32 12.08 -34.80
N PRO A 607 12.87 11.91 -36.06
CA PRO A 607 12.19 10.69 -36.47
C PRO A 607 13.18 9.51 -36.44
N VAL A 608 12.81 8.46 -35.69
CA VAL A 608 13.56 7.21 -35.49
C VAL A 608 13.78 6.41 -36.78
N SER A 609 13.15 6.79 -37.89
CA SER A 609 13.32 6.16 -39.21
C SER A 609 14.69 6.43 -39.87
N LEU A 610 15.42 7.47 -39.48
CA LEU A 610 16.73 7.78 -40.07
C LEU A 610 17.89 6.89 -39.58
N ARG A 611 17.73 6.14 -38.48
CA ARG A 611 18.79 5.23 -37.98
C ARG A 611 18.77 3.84 -38.61
N LEU A 612 17.64 3.39 -39.14
CA LEU A 612 17.53 2.06 -39.76
C LEU A 612 18.08 2.02 -41.20
N LEU A 613 18.30 3.18 -41.82
CA LEU A 613 18.97 3.29 -43.14
C LEU A 613 20.51 3.31 -43.05
N LYS A 614 21.11 3.39 -41.85
CA LYS A 614 22.58 3.33 -41.66
C LYS A 614 23.12 1.93 -41.33
N ARG A 615 22.28 0.89 -41.35
CA ARG A 615 22.72 -0.51 -41.24
C ARG A 615 22.20 -1.29 -42.46
N GLU A 616 22.77 -1.01 -43.61
CA GLU A 616 22.92 -2.07 -44.61
C GLU A 616 23.97 -3.06 -44.09
N PRO A 617 23.72 -4.38 -44.10
CA PRO A 617 24.82 -5.33 -44.07
C PRO A 617 25.52 -5.24 -45.43
N GLY A 618 26.81 -4.88 -45.41
CA GLY A 618 27.62 -4.90 -46.62
C GLY A 618 27.60 -6.27 -47.30
N ARG A 619 27.66 -6.23 -48.64
CA ARG A 619 28.08 -7.30 -49.57
C ARG A 619 27.17 -8.54 -49.69
N LYS A 620 26.52 -8.67 -50.83
CA LYS A 620 27.11 -9.29 -52.04
C LYS A 620 26.28 -8.93 -53.28
N GLN A 621 26.95 -8.32 -54.25
CA GLN A 621 26.51 -8.27 -55.65
C GLN A 621 26.28 -9.71 -56.12
N VAL A 622 25.09 -10.01 -56.61
CA VAL A 622 24.87 -11.08 -57.59
C VAL A 622 24.61 -10.36 -58.90
N THR A 623 25.70 -9.97 -59.54
CA THR A 623 25.78 -9.68 -60.97
C THR A 623 26.69 -10.77 -61.52
N ASP A 624 26.10 -11.80 -62.11
CA ASP A 624 26.63 -12.58 -63.23
C ASP A 624 25.65 -13.71 -63.54
N GLY A 625 25.24 -13.82 -64.80
CA GLY A 625 24.54 -15.01 -65.31
C GLY A 625 23.28 -14.81 -66.13
N ILE A 626 23.09 -13.70 -66.86
CA ILE A 626 22.17 -13.67 -68.00
C ILE A 626 22.78 -12.85 -69.14
N THR A 627 23.72 -13.46 -69.88
CA THR A 627 23.96 -13.20 -71.30
C THR A 627 24.79 -14.33 -71.92
N GLY A 628 24.24 -14.95 -72.97
CA GLY A 628 25.03 -15.59 -74.03
C GLY A 628 25.34 -17.09 -73.88
N LYS A 629 24.45 -17.95 -74.36
CA LYS A 629 24.85 -19.03 -75.28
C LYS A 629 23.78 -19.18 -76.36
N SER A 630 24.20 -18.77 -77.55
CA SER A 630 23.57 -18.89 -78.86
C SER A 630 23.11 -20.31 -79.17
N GLY A 631 21.87 -20.44 -79.64
CA GLY A 631 21.42 -21.59 -80.40
C GLY A 631 22.16 -21.68 -81.74
N ARG A 632 22.71 -22.87 -82.01
CA ARG A 632 23.13 -23.33 -83.34
C ARG A 632 21.92 -23.98 -84.00
N LEU A 633 21.57 -23.53 -85.21
CA LEU A 633 20.78 -24.29 -86.17
C LEU A 633 21.57 -24.37 -87.49
N GLN A 634 22.00 -25.60 -87.78
CA GLN A 634 22.10 -26.33 -89.05
C GLN A 634 22.87 -25.82 -90.30
N SER A 635 23.58 -26.81 -90.87
CA SER A 635 23.83 -27.14 -92.30
C SER A 635 24.71 -26.23 -93.17
N GLY A 636 25.68 -26.86 -93.82
CA GLY A 636 26.54 -26.29 -94.88
C GLY A 636 27.97 -26.74 -94.72
#